data_AF-A0A5N6XNZ0-F1
#
_entry.id   AF-A0A5N6XNZ0-F1
#
_cell.length_a   1.000
_cell.length_b   1.000
_cell.length_c   1.000
_cell.angle_alpha   90.00
_cell.angle_beta   90.00
_cell.angle_gamma   90.00
#
_symmetry.space_group_name_H-M   'P 1'
#
loop_
_entity.id
_entity.type
_entity.pdbx_description
1 polymer ?
#
loop_
_entity_poly.entity_id
_entity_poly.type
_entity_poly.pdbx_seq_one_letter_code
_entity_poly.pdbx_strand_id
1 'polypeptide(L)'
;MLSRCGRQALRLVPRTGSSSRAIAITTQLRPAAPLCVSSSISQSRSVSSSSRDGQQHLLSAHLEEEDPTIYNILQKEKKRQKHFINLIPSENFTSQAVLDALGSVMQNKYSEGYPGARYYGGNEHIDESERLCQQRALETFRLNPEEWGVNVQPLSGSPANLYAISALLNTHDRLMGLDLPHGGHLSHGYQTPTKKISFISKYFETLPYRLDESTGLIDYDALEKQALLYRPKLIIAGTSAYSRLIDYPRMRQIADAAGAYLLSDMAHISGLVAADVLPSPFTHSDVVTTTTHKSLRGPRGAMIFYRKGVRRTDKKGNPEMYDLENPINASVFPGHQGGPHNHTITALAVALKQAQSTEFKTYQETVLANAKALADRLGSPLSNGGLGYNIVSGGTDNHLVLVDLKNRGVDGARVERVLELCGVASNKNTVPGDRSALKPGGLRLGTPAMTTRGFQPEDFRRVADIVDRAVIITQKLDKAAKESAAAKGVKNPNTVKAFLEYVGEGEEISEIVLLRQEVEDWVGTFSLPWKDEGPGLAVVIFLSILCNRKLLPAFGMYPRMIFLRQFRQSKQAPVMEISQLYIYPIKSLREVAVPEAVLTSTGFEYDRRFMLLKVNQGDDGVEILQNMHVPHFPEMSLFKTDIVFPTEGKKNGKIIVTYRPPGAKDNGNPRITTLEVPLEPDVQGLEELTVTMHQSSTRGYHMGSKYNDWFSQCFGYKVVLVYLGPHWRRVLGSFPPGKSQAHREQATPLVSKRSATVLALLSLLLNIGVPLGQREISSFTLLVLVTITVAVLVTIGANRYGSGCGKRKEERITFADTAPYLMISETSVDNVSARLAGDKAMDLRKTRPNIVISGARTAFEEDFWAELMVGEKIRLLLTANCIRCQSLNVDYMTGKMGTGDSGNILKKLMKDRRVDKGARFSPVFGRYVFLDRYCENASIRVGEEVTVSRRVEERTTYGEHNPRFNLEISAYQQLDSIYDLCPVTVPRHFGIALSISSTINHQQSPLHSIYNRVITMSEFPPSNLQPIVREVFELLRAKKETISVAETAAGGLISASLLSVSGASAVYKGGLTVYTLESRIAFAGWTPAHLENYNGPTPAIVAQMADHVRHTLGSTYTRNIKAMLMIHRGYVAVAVSTAHGTYTREVETGSDDRQKNMVTFAEESLKLLRDVLVGKANL
;
A
#
# COMPACT_ATOMS: atom_id res chain seq x y z
N MET A 1 -46.46 63.38 5.73
CA MET A 1 -45.76 64.60 6.19
C MET A 1 -44.64 64.91 5.20
N LEU A 2 -44.61 66.18 4.77
CA LEU A 2 -43.77 66.88 3.78
C LEU A 2 -42.25 66.82 4.14
N SER A 3 -41.21 67.04 3.32
CA SER A 3 -40.98 67.71 2.02
C SER A 3 -39.50 67.68 1.57
N ARG A 4 -39.24 67.81 0.24
CA ARG A 4 -38.17 68.54 -0.51
C ARG A 4 -36.69 68.01 -0.50
N CYS A 5 -36.09 67.67 -1.65
CA CYS A 5 -35.35 68.49 -2.67
C CYS A 5 -34.16 69.29 -2.09
N GLY A 6 -32.92 69.34 -2.62
CA GLY A 6 -32.22 68.80 -3.80
C GLY A 6 -30.99 69.70 -4.16
N ARG A 7 -29.95 69.14 -4.83
CA ARG A 7 -28.86 69.79 -5.63
C ARG A 7 -27.80 70.63 -4.86
N GLN A 8 -26.54 70.86 -5.28
CA GLN A 8 -25.80 70.72 -6.55
C GLN A 8 -24.27 70.85 -6.33
N ALA A 9 -23.48 70.38 -7.30
CA ALA A 9 -22.01 70.45 -7.41
C ALA A 9 -21.48 71.74 -8.10
N LEU A 10 -20.13 71.91 -8.17
CA LEU A 10 -19.27 72.69 -9.11
C LEU A 10 -18.12 73.40 -8.33
N ARG A 11 -16.89 73.72 -8.80
CA ARG A 11 -15.94 73.33 -9.87
C ARG A 11 -14.68 74.24 -9.69
N LEU A 12 -13.50 73.79 -10.15
CA LEU A 12 -12.38 74.57 -10.78
C LEU A 12 -11.47 75.56 -10.00
N VAL A 13 -10.18 75.20 -9.85
CA VAL A 13 -8.89 75.76 -10.41
C VAL A 13 -8.96 77.18 -11.06
N PRO A 14 -7.97 78.16 -11.00
CA PRO A 14 -6.50 78.03 -11.18
C PRO A 14 -5.52 78.95 -10.38
N ARG A 15 -4.22 78.68 -10.62
CA ARG A 15 -2.92 79.36 -10.35
C ARG A 15 -2.90 80.91 -10.34
N THR A 16 -1.99 81.52 -9.54
CA THR A 16 -0.70 82.16 -9.94
C THR A 16 -0.03 82.96 -8.81
N GLY A 17 1.31 82.84 -8.69
CA GLY A 17 2.29 83.88 -8.23
C GLY A 17 2.30 84.25 -6.73
N SER A 18 3.39 84.61 -6.05
CA SER A 18 4.80 84.83 -6.40
C SER A 18 5.60 85.16 -5.11
N SER A 19 6.80 84.57 -4.95
CA SER A 19 8.05 85.22 -4.44
C SER A 19 8.09 85.67 -2.95
N SER A 20 9.17 85.66 -2.13
CA SER A 20 10.64 85.53 -2.30
C SER A 20 11.35 85.32 -0.94
N ARG A 21 12.44 84.52 -0.96
CA ARG A 21 13.67 84.42 -0.10
C ARG A 21 14.02 82.92 0.04
N ALA A 22 14.89 82.25 -0.73
CA ALA A 22 16.13 82.59 -1.46
C ALA A 22 17.22 83.09 -0.48
N ILE A 23 18.47 82.62 -0.42
CA ILE A 23 19.54 82.32 -1.42
C ILE A 23 20.70 81.65 -0.62
N ALA A 24 21.72 80.94 -1.09
CA ALA A 24 22.11 80.09 -2.24
C ALA A 24 23.59 79.70 -1.95
N ILE A 25 23.99 78.44 -2.14
CA ILE A 25 24.85 77.93 -3.25
C ILE A 25 26.23 78.61 -3.38
N THR A 26 27.30 77.79 -3.34
CA THR A 26 28.37 77.92 -4.34
C THR A 26 28.96 76.56 -4.72
N THR A 27 28.84 76.24 -6.01
CA THR A 27 29.61 75.27 -6.80
C THR A 27 30.93 75.86 -7.27
N GLN A 28 32.00 75.07 -7.40
CA GLN A 28 33.01 75.22 -8.47
C GLN A 28 33.83 73.93 -8.71
N LEU A 29 34.45 73.85 -9.90
CA LEU A 29 34.85 72.68 -10.71
C LEU A 29 36.36 72.28 -10.66
N ARG A 30 36.66 71.04 -11.14
CA ARG A 30 37.95 70.39 -11.61
C ARG A 30 38.78 69.56 -10.58
N PRO A 31 39.64 68.59 -10.98
CA PRO A 31 39.61 67.55 -12.03
C PRO A 31 39.79 66.09 -11.46
N ALA A 32 39.90 65.09 -12.34
CA ALA A 32 39.66 63.64 -12.16
C ALA A 32 40.54 62.81 -11.18
N ALA A 33 39.89 61.89 -10.45
CA ALA A 33 40.40 60.62 -9.87
C ALA A 33 39.18 59.71 -9.49
N PRO A 34 39.34 58.39 -9.31
CA PRO A 34 38.59 57.35 -10.04
C PRO A 34 37.14 57.12 -9.59
N LEU A 35 36.29 56.82 -10.57
CA LEU A 35 34.96 56.24 -10.38
C LEU A 35 35.11 54.86 -9.72
N CYS A 36 34.69 54.76 -8.46
CA CYS A 36 34.37 53.49 -7.84
C CYS A 36 33.21 52.86 -8.61
N VAL A 37 33.55 51.96 -9.52
CA VAL A 37 32.62 50.98 -10.07
C VAL A 37 32.16 50.12 -8.90
N SER A 38 31.02 50.45 -8.28
CA SER A 38 30.27 49.46 -7.52
C SER A 38 29.67 48.51 -8.56
N SER A 39 30.53 47.62 -9.04
CA SER A 39 30.13 46.43 -9.76
C SER A 39 29.13 45.72 -8.86
N SER A 40 27.91 45.62 -9.35
CA SER A 40 26.95 44.60 -8.98
C SER A 40 27.57 43.23 -9.25
N ILE A 41 28.49 42.81 -8.39
CA ILE A 41 28.96 41.43 -8.36
C ILE A 41 27.80 40.63 -7.76
N SER A 42 27.14 39.89 -8.63
CA SER A 42 26.27 38.78 -8.31
C SER A 42 26.84 38.00 -7.11
N GLN A 43 26.21 38.13 -5.94
CA GLN A 43 26.51 37.26 -4.81
C GLN A 43 26.00 35.85 -5.15
N SER A 44 26.88 35.05 -5.76
CA SER A 44 26.71 33.61 -5.83
C SER A 44 26.77 33.05 -4.41
N ARG A 45 25.62 32.69 -3.85
CA ARG A 45 25.55 31.94 -2.58
C ARG A 45 26.22 30.59 -2.77
N SER A 46 27.38 30.39 -2.14
CA SER A 46 28.03 29.07 -2.00
C SER A 46 27.26 28.23 -0.98
N VAL A 47 26.14 27.66 -1.42
CA VAL A 47 25.49 26.54 -0.74
C VAL A 47 26.38 25.32 -0.96
N SER A 48 26.79 24.63 0.12
CA SER A 48 27.66 23.45 0.04
C SER A 48 27.13 22.45 -0.99
N SER A 49 27.89 22.21 -2.06
CA SER A 49 27.48 21.43 -3.23
C SER A 49 27.06 19.99 -2.88
N SER A 50 27.69 19.39 -1.87
CA SER A 50 27.57 17.96 -1.59
C SER A 50 26.20 17.43 -1.16
N SER A 51 25.32 18.23 -0.51
CA SER A 51 23.97 17.77 -0.12
C SER A 51 22.94 17.91 -1.25
N ARG A 52 23.13 18.89 -2.14
CA ARG A 52 22.35 19.02 -3.38
C ARG A 52 22.72 17.93 -4.36
N ASP A 53 24.01 17.60 -4.46
CA ASP A 53 24.50 16.54 -5.34
C ASP A 53 23.92 15.17 -4.96
N GLY A 54 23.77 14.87 -3.66
CA GLY A 54 23.16 13.61 -3.19
C GLY A 54 21.66 13.49 -3.45
N GLN A 55 20.88 14.55 -3.18
CA GLN A 55 19.45 14.57 -3.51
C GLN A 55 19.22 14.54 -5.03
N GLN A 56 20.06 15.26 -5.78
CA GLN A 56 20.01 15.23 -7.24
C GLN A 56 20.34 13.84 -7.77
N HIS A 57 21.32 13.15 -7.17
CA HIS A 57 21.64 11.77 -7.52
C HIS A 57 20.47 10.82 -7.24
N LEU A 58 19.81 10.91 -6.08
CA LEU A 58 18.64 10.08 -5.77
C LEU A 58 17.52 10.27 -6.79
N LEU A 59 17.17 11.53 -7.09
CA LEU A 59 16.08 11.84 -8.02
C LEU A 59 16.44 11.57 -9.49
N SER A 60 17.72 11.35 -9.81
CA SER A 60 18.19 11.05 -11.17
C SER A 60 18.67 9.61 -11.39
N ALA A 61 18.74 8.79 -10.33
CA ALA A 61 19.14 7.39 -10.41
C ALA A 61 18.16 6.57 -11.26
N HIS A 62 18.70 5.61 -12.02
CA HIS A 62 17.87 4.70 -12.82
C HIS A 62 17.21 3.63 -11.94
N LEU A 63 16.02 3.15 -12.34
CA LEU A 63 15.26 2.15 -11.58
C LEU A 63 16.04 0.86 -11.27
N GLU A 64 16.95 0.44 -12.15
CA GLU A 64 17.79 -0.74 -11.91
C GLU A 64 18.75 -0.54 -10.73
N GLU A 65 19.24 0.68 -10.55
CA GLU A 65 20.15 1.07 -9.48
C GLU A 65 19.38 1.38 -8.18
N GLU A 66 18.25 2.09 -8.31
CA GLU A 66 17.45 2.59 -7.19
C GLU A 66 16.57 1.50 -6.57
N ASP A 67 15.86 0.69 -7.37
CA ASP A 67 15.02 -0.42 -6.90
C ASP A 67 15.19 -1.68 -7.77
N PRO A 68 16.29 -2.44 -7.57
CA PRO A 68 16.54 -3.68 -8.28
C PRO A 68 15.46 -4.76 -8.01
N THR A 69 14.67 -4.64 -6.94
CA THR A 69 13.59 -5.59 -6.65
C THR A 69 12.42 -5.38 -7.61
N ILE A 70 11.95 -4.14 -7.75
CA ILE A 70 10.92 -3.76 -8.73
C ILE A 70 11.46 -3.98 -10.14
N TYR A 71 12.71 -3.61 -10.43
CA TYR A 71 13.33 -3.92 -11.71
C TYR A 71 13.26 -5.42 -12.02
N ASN A 72 13.62 -6.30 -11.08
CA ASN A 72 13.52 -7.75 -11.27
C ASN A 72 12.09 -8.27 -11.44
N ILE A 73 11.09 -7.66 -10.78
CA ILE A 73 9.67 -7.96 -11.02
C ILE A 73 9.29 -7.58 -12.45
N LEU A 74 9.71 -6.40 -12.92
CA LEU A 74 9.52 -5.97 -14.31
C LEU A 74 10.23 -6.91 -15.28
N GLN A 75 11.43 -7.39 -14.98
CA GLN A 75 12.13 -8.38 -15.82
C GLN A 75 11.39 -9.73 -15.85
N LYS A 76 10.81 -10.18 -14.74
CA LYS A 76 9.98 -11.40 -14.70
C LYS A 76 8.70 -11.24 -15.52
N GLU A 77 8.04 -10.09 -15.42
CA GLU A 77 6.85 -9.81 -16.22
C GLU A 77 7.18 -9.66 -17.71
N LYS A 78 8.28 -8.98 -18.07
CA LYS A 78 8.81 -8.96 -19.44
C LYS A 78 9.07 -10.38 -19.94
N LYS A 79 9.69 -11.23 -19.12
CA LYS A 79 9.91 -12.65 -19.47
C LYS A 79 8.58 -13.39 -19.67
N ARG A 80 7.59 -13.23 -18.78
CA ARG A 80 6.28 -13.85 -18.91
C ARG A 80 5.61 -13.42 -20.22
N GLN A 81 5.55 -12.11 -20.49
CA GLN A 81 4.98 -11.57 -21.72
C GLN A 81 5.71 -12.05 -22.99
N LYS A 82 7.03 -12.28 -22.89
CA LYS A 82 7.84 -12.84 -23.99
C LYS A 82 7.52 -14.29 -24.30
N HIS A 83 7.20 -15.11 -23.30
CA HIS A 83 7.06 -16.56 -23.48
C HIS A 83 5.61 -17.08 -23.37
N PHE A 84 4.63 -16.21 -23.07
CA PHE A 84 3.21 -16.58 -22.99
C PHE A 84 2.44 -16.22 -24.25
N ILE A 85 1.49 -17.06 -24.63
CA ILE A 85 0.42 -16.69 -25.56
C ILE A 85 -0.61 -15.88 -24.77
N ASN A 86 -0.82 -14.63 -25.14
CA ASN A 86 -1.83 -13.78 -24.51
C ASN A 86 -3.11 -13.70 -25.37
N LEU A 87 -4.14 -14.44 -24.96
CA LEU A 87 -5.45 -14.49 -25.61
C LEU A 87 -6.51 -13.67 -24.88
N ILE A 88 -6.16 -12.83 -23.92
CA ILE A 88 -7.12 -11.95 -23.26
C ILE A 88 -7.46 -10.80 -24.24
N PRO A 89 -8.70 -10.69 -24.76
CA PRO A 89 -9.04 -9.73 -25.84
C PRO A 89 -8.98 -8.26 -25.43
N SER A 90 -8.87 -7.99 -24.13
CA SER A 90 -8.74 -6.64 -23.57
C SER A 90 -7.29 -6.25 -23.28
N GLU A 91 -6.33 -7.15 -23.46
CA GLU A 91 -4.91 -6.85 -23.29
C GLU A 91 -4.24 -6.57 -24.63
N ASN A 92 -3.15 -5.79 -24.56
CA ASN A 92 -2.29 -5.48 -25.71
C ASN A 92 -0.92 -5.04 -25.19
N PHE A 93 0.05 -4.94 -26.09
CA PHE A 93 1.37 -4.40 -25.80
C PHE A 93 1.48 -2.99 -26.38
N THR A 94 1.65 -1.98 -25.52
CA THR A 94 1.83 -0.60 -25.99
C THR A 94 3.23 -0.37 -26.57
N SER A 95 3.43 0.73 -27.28
CA SER A 95 4.71 1.04 -27.92
C SER A 95 5.69 1.68 -26.94
N GLN A 96 7.00 1.57 -27.24
CA GLN A 96 8.06 2.22 -26.44
C GLN A 96 7.79 3.72 -26.28
N ALA A 97 7.43 4.43 -27.35
CA ALA A 97 7.17 5.86 -27.30
C ALA A 97 6.00 6.25 -26.35
N VAL A 98 5.02 5.37 -26.17
CA VAL A 98 3.93 5.58 -25.19
C VAL A 98 4.46 5.36 -23.77
N LEU A 99 5.31 4.37 -23.54
CA LEU A 99 5.96 4.14 -22.25
C LEU A 99 6.89 5.30 -21.86
N ASP A 100 7.65 5.84 -22.81
CA ASP A 100 8.55 6.99 -22.62
C ASP A 100 7.76 8.22 -22.15
N ALA A 101 6.60 8.48 -22.77
CA ALA A 101 5.73 9.59 -22.38
C ALA A 101 5.07 9.37 -21.01
N LEU A 102 4.72 8.13 -20.64
CA LEU A 102 4.16 7.80 -19.33
C LEU A 102 5.15 8.06 -18.18
N GLY A 103 6.44 7.81 -18.40
CA GLY A 103 7.51 8.06 -17.43
C GLY A 103 8.05 9.50 -17.42
N SER A 104 7.39 10.43 -18.12
CA SER A 104 7.90 11.80 -18.31
C SER A 104 7.54 12.75 -17.16
N VAL A 105 8.22 13.90 -17.13
CA VAL A 105 8.01 14.99 -16.15
C VAL A 105 6.60 15.61 -16.20
N MET A 106 5.78 15.28 -17.20
CA MET A 106 4.38 15.71 -17.29
C MET A 106 3.57 15.29 -16.06
N GLN A 107 3.96 14.21 -15.37
CA GLN A 107 3.35 13.75 -14.12
C GLN A 107 3.41 14.79 -12.98
N ASN A 108 4.39 15.70 -13.01
CA ASN A 108 4.64 16.63 -11.90
C ASN A 108 3.66 17.82 -11.88
N LYS A 109 3.04 18.15 -13.01
CA LYS A 109 2.22 19.36 -13.11
C LYS A 109 0.78 19.10 -12.70
N TYR A 110 0.30 19.90 -11.75
CA TYR A 110 -1.12 19.95 -11.38
C TYR A 110 -1.86 20.99 -12.24
N SER A 111 -2.95 20.58 -12.91
CA SER A 111 -3.61 21.34 -13.99
C SER A 111 -5.14 21.28 -13.94
N GLU A 112 -5.75 21.38 -12.75
CA GLU A 112 -7.21 21.44 -12.61
C GLU A 112 -7.86 22.51 -13.50
N GLY A 113 -9.01 22.16 -14.07
CA GLY A 113 -9.69 22.90 -15.13
C GLY A 113 -9.38 22.34 -16.53
N TYR A 114 -9.62 23.16 -17.55
CA TYR A 114 -9.45 22.81 -18.97
C TYR A 114 -8.50 23.81 -19.65
N PRO A 115 -7.95 23.50 -20.85
CA PRO A 115 -7.07 24.42 -21.56
C PRO A 115 -7.67 25.82 -21.72
N GLY A 116 -6.92 26.85 -21.33
CA GLY A 116 -7.39 28.25 -21.32
C GLY A 116 -8.27 28.65 -20.12
N ALA A 117 -8.68 27.70 -19.27
CA ALA A 117 -9.51 27.92 -18.09
C ALA A 117 -9.02 27.06 -16.90
N ARG A 118 -7.76 27.27 -16.51
CA ARG A 118 -7.11 26.56 -15.41
C ARG A 118 -7.24 27.30 -14.09
N TYR A 119 -7.31 26.54 -12.99
CA TYR A 119 -7.31 27.08 -11.63
C TYR A 119 -5.92 27.51 -11.17
N TYR A 120 -4.87 26.93 -11.77
CA TYR A 120 -3.47 27.19 -11.44
C TYR A 120 -2.70 27.76 -12.64
N GLY A 121 -1.70 28.59 -12.37
CA GLY A 121 -0.75 29.08 -13.38
C GLY A 121 0.26 28.02 -13.84
N GLY A 122 1.05 28.38 -14.86
CA GLY A 122 2.17 27.57 -15.38
C GLY A 122 1.77 26.37 -16.24
N ASN A 123 0.60 26.40 -16.88
CA ASN A 123 0.05 25.27 -17.65
C ASN A 123 0.19 25.43 -19.18
N GLU A 124 1.03 26.33 -19.69
CA GLU A 124 1.17 26.60 -21.13
C GLU A 124 1.39 25.32 -21.96
N HIS A 125 2.39 24.51 -21.60
CA HIS A 125 2.70 23.26 -22.30
C HIS A 125 1.74 22.10 -21.96
N ILE A 126 1.07 22.17 -20.80
CA ILE A 126 0.02 21.21 -20.47
C ILE A 126 -1.20 21.45 -21.37
N ASP A 127 -1.57 22.72 -21.56
CA ASP A 127 -2.64 23.13 -22.46
C ASP A 127 -2.31 22.80 -23.91
N GLU A 128 -1.05 22.97 -24.33
CA GLU A 128 -0.55 22.52 -25.63
C GLU A 128 -0.74 21.00 -25.82
N SER A 129 -0.27 20.19 -24.87
CA SER A 129 -0.38 18.73 -24.91
C SER A 129 -1.84 18.25 -24.89
N GLU A 130 -2.67 18.83 -24.02
CA GLU A 130 -4.08 18.44 -23.91
C GLU A 130 -4.88 18.85 -25.15
N ARG A 131 -4.67 20.06 -25.70
CA ARG A 131 -5.30 20.48 -26.97
C ARG A 131 -4.88 19.60 -28.13
N LEU A 132 -3.59 19.26 -28.23
CA LEU A 132 -3.08 18.35 -29.25
C LEU A 132 -3.69 16.96 -29.11
N CYS A 133 -3.85 16.47 -27.88
CA CYS A 133 -4.50 15.19 -27.62
C CYS A 133 -5.97 15.20 -28.05
N GLN A 134 -6.72 16.26 -27.71
CA GLN A 134 -8.11 16.45 -28.14
C GLN A 134 -8.23 16.51 -29.67
N GLN A 135 -7.39 17.32 -30.33
CA GLN A 135 -7.33 17.42 -31.79
C GLN A 135 -7.07 16.05 -32.43
N ARG A 136 -6.01 15.36 -32.00
CA ARG A 136 -5.68 14.02 -32.54
C ARG A 136 -6.76 13.00 -32.28
N ALA A 137 -7.49 13.10 -31.17
CA ALA A 137 -8.58 12.19 -30.88
C ALA A 137 -9.70 12.37 -31.92
N LEU A 138 -10.09 13.61 -32.23
CA LEU A 138 -11.09 13.89 -33.27
C LEU A 138 -10.59 13.45 -34.67
N GLU A 139 -9.34 13.76 -35.02
CA GLU A 139 -8.74 13.35 -36.31
C GLU A 139 -8.67 11.82 -36.47
N THR A 140 -8.26 11.10 -35.42
CA THR A 140 -8.12 9.63 -35.44
C THR A 140 -9.44 8.94 -35.75
N PHE A 141 -10.56 9.50 -35.27
CA PHE A 141 -11.90 8.99 -35.52
C PHE A 141 -12.63 9.72 -36.67
N ARG A 142 -11.91 10.58 -37.43
CA ARG A 142 -12.43 11.32 -38.59
C ARG A 142 -13.66 12.17 -38.25
N LEU A 143 -13.61 12.86 -37.10
CA LEU A 143 -14.73 13.64 -36.58
C LEU A 143 -14.55 15.14 -36.89
N ASN A 144 -15.63 15.78 -37.33
CA ASN A 144 -15.69 17.22 -37.49
C ASN A 144 -15.73 17.90 -36.11
N PRO A 145 -14.78 18.78 -35.75
CA PRO A 145 -14.76 19.49 -34.46
C PRO A 145 -15.99 20.37 -34.20
N GLU A 146 -16.70 20.80 -35.24
CA GLU A 146 -17.95 21.56 -35.12
C GLU A 146 -19.14 20.69 -34.68
N GLU A 147 -19.06 19.38 -34.93
CA GLU A 147 -20.11 18.41 -34.61
C GLU A 147 -19.75 17.52 -33.41
N TRP A 148 -18.46 17.47 -33.04
CA TRP A 148 -17.94 16.60 -32.00
C TRP A 148 -16.91 17.30 -31.12
N GLY A 149 -17.08 17.19 -29.81
CA GLY A 149 -16.04 17.45 -28.83
C GLY A 149 -15.53 16.17 -28.19
N VAL A 150 -14.44 16.31 -27.43
CA VAL A 150 -13.84 15.19 -26.69
C VAL A 150 -13.27 15.67 -25.36
N ASN A 151 -13.52 14.89 -24.31
CA ASN A 151 -12.82 15.00 -23.03
C ASN A 151 -11.83 13.84 -22.90
N VAL A 152 -10.55 14.17 -22.71
CA VAL A 152 -9.42 13.22 -22.65
C VAL A 152 -8.89 12.99 -21.23
N GLN A 153 -9.52 13.60 -20.22
CA GLN A 153 -9.12 13.51 -18.82
C GLN A 153 -9.64 12.29 -18.02
N PRO A 154 -10.66 11.51 -18.45
CA PRO A 154 -11.12 10.37 -17.65
C PRO A 154 -10.01 9.33 -17.41
N LEU A 155 -9.83 8.96 -16.14
CA LEU A 155 -8.71 8.11 -15.71
C LEU A 155 -8.76 6.68 -16.30
N SER A 156 -9.95 6.18 -16.65
CA SER A 156 -10.16 4.84 -17.23
C SER A 156 -11.60 4.68 -17.75
N GLY A 157 -11.93 3.54 -18.36
CA GLY A 157 -13.22 3.32 -19.03
C GLY A 157 -14.43 3.28 -18.09
N SER A 158 -14.32 2.57 -16.95
CA SER A 158 -15.40 2.55 -15.96
C SER A 158 -15.76 3.93 -15.41
N PRO A 159 -14.79 4.77 -14.97
CA PRO A 159 -15.09 6.15 -14.60
C PRO A 159 -15.61 6.99 -15.78
N ALA A 160 -15.07 6.83 -17.00
CA ALA A 160 -15.58 7.56 -18.16
C ALA A 160 -17.08 7.31 -18.40
N ASN A 161 -17.55 6.07 -18.29
CA ASN A 161 -18.98 5.77 -18.36
C ASN A 161 -19.76 6.39 -17.21
N LEU A 162 -19.26 6.32 -15.97
CA LEU A 162 -19.91 7.00 -14.84
C LEU A 162 -20.05 8.51 -15.09
N TYR A 163 -19.01 9.18 -15.60
CA TYR A 163 -19.03 10.63 -15.83
C TYR A 163 -20.02 10.99 -16.94
N ALA A 164 -20.01 10.24 -18.04
CA ALA A 164 -20.97 10.42 -19.12
C ALA A 164 -22.41 10.16 -18.66
N ILE A 165 -22.65 9.10 -17.89
CA ILE A 165 -24.00 8.79 -17.36
C ILE A 165 -24.44 9.89 -16.39
N SER A 166 -23.62 10.26 -15.39
CA SER A 166 -23.93 11.31 -14.41
C SER A 166 -24.12 12.70 -15.02
N ALA A 167 -23.54 12.96 -16.20
CA ALA A 167 -23.78 14.21 -16.94
C ALA A 167 -25.18 14.26 -17.57
N LEU A 168 -25.75 13.11 -17.91
CA LEU A 168 -27.03 12.99 -18.63
C LEU A 168 -28.20 12.63 -17.72
N LEU A 169 -27.92 11.92 -16.62
CA LEU A 169 -28.90 11.31 -15.75
C LEU A 169 -28.74 11.84 -14.33
N ASN A 170 -29.88 12.08 -13.68
CA ASN A 170 -29.93 12.20 -12.23
C ASN A 170 -29.89 10.82 -11.58
N THR A 171 -29.53 10.76 -10.30
CA THR A 171 -29.68 9.54 -9.50
C THR A 171 -31.11 8.99 -9.63
N HIS A 172 -31.23 7.68 -9.81
CA HIS A 172 -32.46 6.92 -10.06
C HIS A 172 -33.12 7.12 -11.44
N ASP A 173 -32.54 7.93 -12.32
CA ASP A 173 -32.94 7.87 -13.73
C ASP A 173 -32.63 6.50 -14.34
N ARG A 174 -33.40 6.14 -15.37
CA ARG A 174 -33.40 4.80 -15.97
C ARG A 174 -32.41 4.71 -17.12
N LEU A 175 -31.65 3.63 -17.17
CA LEU A 175 -30.80 3.29 -18.32
C LEU A 175 -30.86 1.80 -18.67
N MET A 176 -30.56 1.48 -19.92
CA MET A 176 -30.45 0.10 -20.41
C MET A 176 -29.06 -0.17 -20.99
N GLY A 177 -28.50 -1.34 -20.69
CA GLY A 177 -27.23 -1.84 -21.22
C GLY A 177 -27.32 -3.34 -21.48
N LEU A 178 -26.37 -3.91 -22.25
CA LEU A 178 -26.35 -5.36 -22.49
C LEU A 178 -26.11 -6.10 -21.16
N ASP A 179 -26.85 -7.18 -20.92
CA ASP A 179 -26.69 -7.99 -19.71
C ASP A 179 -25.24 -8.51 -19.59
N LEU A 180 -24.67 -8.49 -18.38
CA LEU A 180 -23.29 -8.90 -18.15
C LEU A 180 -23.02 -10.35 -18.62
N PRO A 181 -23.88 -11.34 -18.32
CA PRO A 181 -23.68 -12.72 -18.78
C PRO A 181 -23.81 -12.87 -20.30
N HIS A 182 -24.46 -11.90 -20.96
CA HIS A 182 -24.70 -11.84 -22.40
C HIS A 182 -23.64 -11.01 -23.14
N GLY A 183 -22.54 -10.66 -22.45
CA GLY A 183 -21.40 -9.98 -23.05
C GLY A 183 -21.34 -8.47 -22.81
N GLY A 184 -22.20 -7.93 -21.95
CA GLY A 184 -22.12 -6.54 -21.47
C GLY A 184 -20.91 -6.26 -20.57
N HIS A 185 -20.86 -5.07 -19.99
CA HIS A 185 -19.80 -4.67 -19.06
C HIS A 185 -20.37 -4.15 -17.74
N LEU A 186 -19.62 -4.32 -16.64
CA LEU A 186 -20.05 -3.90 -15.30
C LEU A 186 -20.41 -2.40 -15.22
N SER A 187 -19.73 -1.53 -15.98
CA SER A 187 -20.02 -0.09 -16.01
C SER A 187 -21.27 0.27 -16.82
N HIS A 188 -22.00 -0.70 -17.36
CA HIS A 188 -23.31 -0.48 -18.00
C HIS A 188 -24.49 -0.74 -17.07
N GLY A 189 -24.20 -1.19 -15.83
CA GLY A 189 -25.20 -1.63 -14.86
C GLY A 189 -25.19 -3.15 -14.73
N TYR A 190 -25.17 -3.65 -13.49
CA TYR A 190 -25.31 -5.06 -13.21
C TYR A 190 -25.88 -5.29 -11.81
N GLN A 191 -26.96 -6.07 -11.77
CA GLN A 191 -27.61 -6.49 -10.54
C GLN A 191 -28.16 -7.90 -10.69
N THR A 192 -28.18 -8.62 -9.57
CA THR A 192 -28.85 -9.91 -9.41
C THR A 192 -30.20 -9.69 -8.70
N PRO A 193 -31.10 -10.69 -8.65
CA PRO A 193 -32.36 -10.56 -7.92
C PRO A 193 -32.20 -10.15 -6.44
N THR A 194 -31.04 -10.40 -5.84
CA THR A 194 -30.78 -10.14 -4.42
C THR A 194 -29.79 -9.00 -4.16
N LYS A 195 -29.06 -8.52 -5.17
CA LYS A 195 -27.97 -7.54 -4.96
C LYS A 195 -27.64 -6.72 -6.20
N LYS A 196 -27.58 -5.40 -6.05
CA LYS A 196 -26.97 -4.46 -6.99
C LYS A 196 -25.43 -4.55 -6.86
N ILE A 197 -24.76 -5.05 -7.90
CA ILE A 197 -23.32 -5.35 -7.89
C ILE A 197 -22.53 -4.14 -8.40
N SER A 198 -22.92 -3.64 -9.57
CA SER A 198 -22.36 -2.40 -10.12
C SER A 198 -22.91 -1.20 -9.37
N PHE A 199 -22.04 -0.23 -9.09
CA PHE A 199 -22.48 1.05 -8.52
C PHE A 199 -23.30 1.88 -9.51
N ILE A 200 -23.19 1.60 -10.83
CA ILE A 200 -24.12 2.17 -11.82
C ILE A 200 -25.56 1.77 -11.48
N SER A 201 -25.83 0.50 -11.17
CA SER A 201 -27.15 0.04 -10.73
C SER A 201 -27.55 0.55 -9.34
N LYS A 202 -26.58 1.02 -8.54
CA LYS A 202 -26.84 1.61 -7.23
C LYS A 202 -27.24 3.08 -7.34
N TYR A 203 -26.62 3.83 -8.24
CA TYR A 203 -26.92 5.23 -8.48
C TYR A 203 -28.09 5.42 -9.45
N PHE A 204 -28.24 4.54 -10.43
CA PHE A 204 -29.26 4.63 -11.49
C PHE A 204 -30.12 3.37 -11.50
N GLU A 205 -31.32 3.45 -12.08
CA GLU A 205 -32.15 2.27 -12.27
C GLU A 205 -31.77 1.61 -13.61
N THR A 206 -31.34 0.36 -13.55
CA THR A 206 -30.78 -0.35 -14.71
C THR A 206 -31.64 -1.55 -15.08
N LEU A 207 -32.02 -1.67 -16.35
CA LEU A 207 -32.67 -2.86 -16.92
C LEU A 207 -31.81 -3.40 -18.08
N PRO A 208 -31.33 -4.66 -18.04
CA PRO A 208 -30.53 -5.18 -19.14
C PRO A 208 -31.39 -5.54 -20.35
N TYR A 209 -30.83 -5.36 -21.55
CA TYR A 209 -31.27 -6.09 -22.75
C TYR A 209 -30.36 -7.31 -22.99
N ARG A 210 -30.81 -8.27 -23.81
CA ARG A 210 -30.18 -9.58 -23.93
C ARG A 210 -29.90 -9.98 -25.37
N LEU A 211 -29.14 -11.07 -25.50
CA LEU A 211 -29.02 -11.81 -26.74
C LEU A 211 -30.23 -12.75 -26.88
N ASP A 212 -30.63 -13.02 -28.11
CA ASP A 212 -31.34 -14.24 -28.46
C ASP A 212 -30.38 -15.41 -28.27
N GLU A 213 -30.66 -16.29 -27.30
CA GLU A 213 -29.76 -17.39 -26.95
C GLU A 213 -29.64 -18.45 -28.06
N SER A 214 -30.60 -18.51 -28.98
CA SER A 214 -30.58 -19.46 -30.10
C SER A 214 -29.60 -19.05 -31.21
N THR A 215 -29.46 -17.74 -31.42
CA THR A 215 -28.57 -17.17 -32.45
C THR A 215 -27.29 -16.60 -31.86
N GLY A 216 -27.25 -16.27 -30.57
CA GLY A 216 -26.15 -15.56 -29.92
C GLY A 216 -26.02 -14.09 -30.35
N LEU A 217 -27.04 -13.52 -31.00
CA LEU A 217 -27.08 -12.13 -31.47
C LEU A 217 -27.93 -11.27 -30.52
N ILE A 218 -27.68 -9.96 -30.47
CA ILE A 218 -28.54 -9.04 -29.71
C ILE A 218 -29.97 -9.13 -30.23
N ASP A 219 -30.94 -9.35 -29.33
CA ASP A 219 -32.36 -9.35 -29.65
C ASP A 219 -32.88 -7.91 -29.68
N TYR A 220 -32.73 -7.26 -30.84
CA TYR A 220 -33.10 -5.86 -31.03
C TYR A 220 -34.61 -5.63 -30.90
N ASP A 221 -35.44 -6.62 -31.25
CA ASP A 221 -36.89 -6.49 -31.18
C ASP A 221 -37.38 -6.59 -29.74
N ALA A 222 -36.81 -7.51 -28.94
CA ALA A 222 -37.05 -7.55 -27.50
C ALA A 222 -36.53 -6.29 -26.81
N LEU A 223 -35.35 -5.79 -27.21
CA LEU A 223 -34.82 -4.52 -26.70
C LEU A 223 -35.78 -3.36 -27.00
N GLU A 224 -36.31 -3.23 -28.22
CA GLU A 224 -37.27 -2.18 -28.57
C GLU A 224 -38.53 -2.24 -27.71
N LYS A 225 -39.14 -3.42 -27.62
CA LYS A 225 -40.34 -3.65 -26.82
C LYS A 225 -40.11 -3.29 -25.34
N GLN A 226 -38.95 -3.69 -24.79
CA GLN A 226 -38.60 -3.39 -23.40
C GLN A 226 -38.30 -1.91 -23.19
N ALA A 227 -37.61 -1.25 -24.13
CA ALA A 227 -37.29 0.18 -24.05
C ALA A 227 -38.57 1.04 -24.03
N LEU A 228 -39.57 0.71 -24.84
CA LEU A 228 -40.85 1.43 -24.87
C LEU A 228 -41.65 1.28 -23.55
N LEU A 229 -41.52 0.14 -22.87
CA LEU A 229 -42.16 -0.11 -21.57
C LEU A 229 -41.37 0.53 -20.42
N TYR A 230 -40.05 0.34 -20.40
CA TYR A 230 -39.18 0.78 -19.32
C TYR A 230 -38.88 2.28 -19.37
N ARG A 231 -38.92 2.88 -20.56
CA ARG A 231 -38.63 4.30 -20.84
C ARG A 231 -37.27 4.74 -20.27
N PRO A 232 -36.16 4.15 -20.74
CA PRO A 232 -34.84 4.60 -20.33
C PRO A 232 -34.58 6.03 -20.83
N LYS A 233 -33.80 6.81 -20.08
CA LYS A 233 -33.22 8.08 -20.55
C LYS A 233 -31.93 7.87 -21.35
N LEU A 234 -31.30 6.70 -21.19
CA LEU A 234 -30.04 6.35 -21.85
C LEU A 234 -30.04 4.86 -22.23
N ILE A 235 -29.65 4.57 -23.47
CA ILE A 235 -29.36 3.21 -23.93
C ILE A 235 -27.87 3.13 -24.24
N ILE A 236 -27.20 2.10 -23.72
CA ILE A 236 -25.78 1.85 -23.92
C ILE A 236 -25.59 0.77 -25.00
N ALA A 237 -24.90 1.12 -26.08
CA ALA A 237 -24.46 0.25 -27.15
C ALA A 237 -22.97 -0.08 -27.00
N GLY A 238 -22.64 -1.07 -26.17
CA GLY A 238 -21.26 -1.47 -25.96
C GLY A 238 -21.13 -2.84 -25.32
N THR A 239 -20.04 -3.53 -25.63
CA THR A 239 -19.84 -4.94 -25.24
C THR A 239 -18.41 -5.21 -24.79
N SER A 240 -18.26 -6.25 -23.98
CA SER A 240 -16.96 -6.84 -23.59
C SER A 240 -16.74 -8.23 -24.16
N ALA A 241 -17.80 -9.01 -24.36
CA ALA A 241 -17.73 -10.40 -24.82
C ALA A 241 -18.82 -10.70 -25.86
N TYR A 242 -18.79 -9.96 -26.98
CA TYR A 242 -19.69 -10.15 -28.12
C TYR A 242 -18.83 -10.19 -29.39
N SER A 243 -18.89 -11.27 -30.16
CA SER A 243 -18.04 -11.49 -31.34
C SER A 243 -18.60 -10.90 -32.63
N ARG A 244 -19.76 -10.23 -32.57
CA ARG A 244 -20.44 -9.64 -33.72
C ARG A 244 -20.44 -8.12 -33.64
N LEU A 245 -20.88 -7.48 -34.73
CA LEU A 245 -21.04 -6.04 -34.79
C LEU A 245 -22.37 -5.61 -34.16
N ILE A 246 -22.39 -4.43 -33.55
CA ILE A 246 -23.62 -3.80 -33.08
C ILE A 246 -24.27 -3.10 -34.26
N ASP A 247 -25.57 -3.34 -34.48
CA ASP A 247 -26.40 -2.56 -35.41
C ASP A 247 -26.69 -1.17 -34.81
N TYR A 248 -25.77 -0.22 -35.00
CA TYR A 248 -25.93 1.15 -34.53
C TYR A 248 -27.13 1.90 -35.13
N PRO A 249 -27.47 1.76 -36.44
CA PRO A 249 -28.72 2.29 -36.98
C PRO A 249 -29.96 1.81 -36.20
N ARG A 250 -30.07 0.51 -35.92
CA ARG A 250 -31.18 -0.04 -35.15
C ARG A 250 -31.18 0.46 -33.71
N MET A 251 -30.02 0.55 -33.06
CA MET A 251 -29.90 1.13 -31.71
C MET A 251 -30.38 2.59 -31.66
N ARG A 252 -30.06 3.40 -32.68
CA ARG A 252 -30.51 4.79 -32.79
C ARG A 252 -32.02 4.89 -32.92
N GLN A 253 -32.62 4.08 -33.81
CA GLN A 253 -34.07 4.03 -33.97
C GLN A 253 -34.78 3.74 -32.64
N ILE A 254 -34.27 2.77 -31.88
CA ILE A 254 -34.84 2.40 -30.57
C ILE A 254 -34.66 3.53 -29.55
N ALA A 255 -33.48 4.15 -29.51
CA ALA A 255 -33.22 5.28 -28.63
C ALA A 255 -34.15 6.47 -28.96
N ASP A 256 -34.34 6.80 -30.23
CA ASP A 256 -35.29 7.84 -30.67
C ASP A 256 -36.73 7.51 -30.29
N ALA A 257 -37.17 6.27 -30.52
CA ALA A 257 -38.51 5.82 -30.16
C ALA A 257 -38.78 5.91 -28.65
N ALA A 258 -37.76 5.64 -27.82
CA ALA A 258 -37.84 5.77 -26.36
C ALA A 258 -37.63 7.21 -25.85
N GLY A 259 -37.17 8.14 -26.71
CA GLY A 259 -36.74 9.48 -26.31
C GLY A 259 -35.44 9.50 -25.49
N ALA A 260 -34.62 8.47 -25.63
CA ALA A 260 -33.37 8.27 -24.91
C ALA A 260 -32.16 8.85 -25.65
N TYR A 261 -31.09 9.13 -24.89
CA TYR A 261 -29.75 9.26 -25.46
C TYR A 261 -29.20 7.88 -25.85
N LEU A 262 -28.36 7.85 -26.88
CA LEU A 262 -27.56 6.70 -27.26
C LEU A 262 -26.09 6.93 -26.88
N LEU A 263 -25.56 6.13 -25.95
CA LEU A 263 -24.13 6.10 -25.62
C LEU A 263 -23.52 4.83 -26.18
N SER A 264 -22.51 4.95 -27.04
CA SER A 264 -21.74 3.80 -27.49
C SER A 264 -20.44 3.65 -26.71
N ASP A 265 -20.27 2.53 -26.02
CA ASP A 265 -19.00 2.18 -25.37
C ASP A 265 -18.19 1.29 -26.31
N MET A 266 -17.25 1.91 -27.03
CA MET A 266 -16.43 1.23 -28.04
C MET A 266 -15.09 0.74 -27.47
N ALA A 267 -14.93 0.64 -26.15
CA ALA A 267 -13.67 0.33 -25.49
C ALA A 267 -12.91 -0.87 -26.10
N HIS A 268 -13.63 -1.92 -26.50
CA HIS A 268 -13.06 -3.13 -27.08
C HIS A 268 -12.64 -2.97 -28.54
N ILE A 269 -13.33 -2.12 -29.32
CA ILE A 269 -13.16 -2.02 -30.78
C ILE A 269 -12.57 -0.68 -31.25
N SER A 270 -12.20 0.22 -30.34
CA SER A 270 -11.75 1.57 -30.69
C SER A 270 -10.55 1.61 -31.64
N GLY A 271 -9.61 0.66 -31.55
CA GLY A 271 -8.52 0.55 -32.53
C GLY A 271 -9.01 0.15 -33.92
N LEU A 272 -9.99 -0.75 -34.00
CA LEU A 272 -10.59 -1.22 -35.26
C LEU A 272 -11.40 -0.09 -35.92
N VAL A 273 -12.12 0.70 -35.13
CA VAL A 273 -12.85 1.89 -35.59
C VAL A 273 -11.87 2.98 -36.04
N ALA A 274 -10.80 3.23 -35.28
CA ALA A 274 -9.76 4.20 -35.66
C ALA A 274 -9.12 3.84 -37.01
N ALA A 275 -8.80 2.56 -37.22
CA ALA A 275 -8.24 2.04 -38.48
C ALA A 275 -9.23 1.97 -39.65
N ASP A 276 -10.51 2.27 -39.42
CA ASP A 276 -11.57 2.22 -40.44
C ASP A 276 -11.78 0.81 -41.03
N VAL A 277 -11.63 -0.22 -40.19
CA VAL A 277 -11.83 -1.63 -40.58
C VAL A 277 -13.14 -2.21 -40.03
N LEU A 278 -13.84 -1.47 -39.17
CA LEU A 278 -15.18 -1.78 -38.67
C LEU A 278 -16.10 -0.55 -38.73
N PRO A 279 -17.42 -0.75 -38.78
CA PRO A 279 -18.39 0.35 -38.74
C PRO A 279 -18.21 1.25 -37.52
N SER A 280 -18.31 2.56 -37.75
CA SER A 280 -18.13 3.59 -36.74
C SER A 280 -19.41 3.82 -35.92
N PRO A 281 -19.36 3.88 -34.58
CA PRO A 281 -20.50 4.25 -33.74
C PRO A 281 -20.86 5.74 -33.82
N PHE A 282 -19.96 6.59 -34.31
CA PHE A 282 -20.09 8.05 -34.27
C PHE A 282 -21.24 8.58 -35.15
N THR A 283 -21.62 7.88 -36.21
CA THR A 283 -22.73 8.31 -37.09
C THR A 283 -24.05 8.39 -36.31
N HIS A 284 -24.25 7.50 -35.34
CA HIS A 284 -25.54 7.29 -34.69
C HIS A 284 -25.57 7.73 -33.22
N SER A 285 -24.42 7.75 -32.54
CA SER A 285 -24.37 7.98 -31.10
C SER A 285 -24.45 9.46 -30.73
N ASP A 286 -25.01 9.75 -29.55
CA ASP A 286 -24.97 11.08 -28.95
C ASP A 286 -23.66 11.27 -28.16
N VAL A 287 -23.22 10.20 -27.49
CA VAL A 287 -21.98 10.13 -26.71
C VAL A 287 -21.24 8.85 -27.09
N VAL A 288 -19.92 8.90 -27.21
CA VAL A 288 -19.07 7.71 -27.40
C VAL A 288 -18.01 7.68 -26.31
N THR A 289 -17.96 6.60 -25.54
CA THR A 289 -16.91 6.38 -24.55
C THR A 289 -15.95 5.31 -25.03
N THR A 290 -14.69 5.41 -24.62
CA THR A 290 -13.70 4.38 -24.92
C THR A 290 -12.57 4.35 -23.91
N THR A 291 -12.03 3.16 -23.67
CA THR A 291 -10.67 3.02 -23.13
C THR A 291 -9.61 3.25 -24.20
N THR A 292 -8.40 3.59 -23.77
CA THR A 292 -7.29 3.87 -24.69
C THR A 292 -6.27 2.73 -24.84
N HIS A 293 -6.32 1.69 -23.99
CA HIS A 293 -5.28 0.66 -23.88
C HIS A 293 -5.54 -0.65 -24.64
N LYS A 294 -6.79 -0.96 -25.02
CA LYS A 294 -7.18 -2.25 -25.61
C LYS A 294 -6.76 -2.38 -27.08
N SER A 295 -7.71 -2.46 -28.01
CA SER A 295 -7.40 -2.47 -29.45
C SER A 295 -6.72 -1.17 -29.92
N LEU A 296 -6.95 -0.03 -29.26
CA LEU A 296 -6.25 1.23 -29.55
C LEU A 296 -4.77 1.23 -29.14
N ARG A 297 -4.32 0.27 -28.30
CA ARG A 297 -2.91 0.03 -27.95
C ARG A 297 -2.16 1.21 -27.29
N GLY A 298 -2.88 2.18 -26.74
CA GLY A 298 -2.34 3.32 -26.00
C GLY A 298 -2.14 3.07 -24.50
N PRO A 299 -1.96 4.15 -23.70
CA PRO A 299 -1.79 4.03 -22.25
C PRO A 299 -3.11 3.64 -21.57
N ARG A 300 -3.07 3.29 -20.27
CA ARG A 300 -4.30 3.15 -19.47
C ARG A 300 -4.91 4.53 -19.21
N GLY A 301 -5.97 4.85 -19.94
CA GLY A 301 -6.82 6.04 -19.81
C GLY A 301 -8.15 5.82 -20.53
N ALA A 302 -8.92 6.89 -20.71
CA ALA A 302 -10.17 6.88 -21.46
C ALA A 302 -10.49 8.23 -22.11
N MET A 303 -11.44 8.22 -23.04
CA MET A 303 -11.98 9.41 -23.70
C MET A 303 -13.51 9.37 -23.68
N ILE A 304 -14.12 10.54 -23.59
CA ILE A 304 -15.57 10.74 -23.77
C ILE A 304 -15.74 11.72 -24.93
N PHE A 305 -16.26 11.24 -26.05
CA PHE A 305 -16.68 12.06 -27.17
C PHE A 305 -18.17 12.40 -27.03
N TYR A 306 -18.54 13.60 -27.45
CA TYR A 306 -19.92 14.07 -27.36
C TYR A 306 -20.29 14.96 -28.55
N ARG A 307 -21.55 14.88 -28.97
CA ARG A 307 -22.06 15.70 -30.06
C ARG A 307 -22.25 17.16 -29.70
N LYS A 308 -22.10 18.01 -30.71
CA LYS A 308 -22.35 19.46 -30.74
C LYS A 308 -23.33 19.77 -31.86
N GLY A 309 -23.86 20.99 -31.89
CA GLY A 309 -24.78 21.44 -32.93
C GLY A 309 -26.24 21.03 -32.68
N VAL A 310 -27.02 20.82 -33.73
CA VAL A 310 -28.46 20.53 -33.64
C VAL A 310 -28.68 19.05 -33.31
N ARG A 311 -29.41 18.78 -32.23
CA ARG A 311 -29.83 17.45 -31.81
C ARG A 311 -31.05 16.97 -32.57
N ARG A 312 -32.09 17.79 -32.61
CA ARG A 312 -33.34 17.51 -33.33
C ARG A 312 -34.04 18.82 -33.69
N THR A 313 -34.91 18.76 -34.68
CA THR A 313 -35.81 19.86 -35.01
C THR A 313 -37.21 19.49 -34.58
N ASP A 314 -37.87 20.36 -33.81
CA ASP A 314 -39.24 20.12 -33.39
C ASP A 314 -40.21 20.20 -34.60
N LYS A 315 -41.48 19.80 -34.38
CA LYS A 315 -42.52 19.86 -35.44
C LYS A 315 -42.78 21.27 -35.99
N LYS A 316 -42.31 22.32 -35.30
CA LYS A 316 -42.48 23.73 -35.68
C LYS A 316 -41.25 24.28 -36.41
N GLY A 317 -40.21 23.47 -36.64
CA GLY A 317 -38.99 23.89 -37.30
C GLY A 317 -37.94 24.50 -36.36
N ASN A 318 -38.16 24.51 -35.03
CA ASN A 318 -37.17 25.05 -34.10
C ASN A 318 -36.06 24.01 -33.84
N PRO A 319 -34.78 24.37 -33.98
CA PRO A 319 -33.67 23.49 -33.62
C PRO A 319 -33.52 23.38 -32.10
N GLU A 320 -33.49 22.16 -31.57
CA GLU A 320 -32.97 21.84 -30.24
C GLU A 320 -31.47 21.53 -30.37
N MET A 321 -30.63 22.30 -29.67
CA MET A 321 -29.18 22.11 -29.67
C MET A 321 -28.78 20.99 -28.70
N TYR A 322 -27.68 20.29 -28.98
CA TYR A 322 -27.01 19.45 -27.99
C TYR A 322 -26.49 20.31 -26.84
N ASP A 323 -26.75 19.88 -25.61
CA ASP A 323 -26.15 20.41 -24.39
C ASP A 323 -25.38 19.28 -23.68
N LEU A 324 -24.28 18.85 -24.29
CA LEU A 324 -23.48 17.73 -23.82
C LEU A 324 -22.10 18.16 -23.31
N GLU A 325 -21.48 19.15 -23.95
CA GLU A 325 -20.11 19.58 -23.67
C GLU A 325 -19.92 20.04 -22.22
N ASN A 326 -20.71 21.03 -21.78
CA ASN A 326 -20.59 21.57 -20.44
C ASN A 326 -20.97 20.54 -19.35
N PRO A 327 -22.09 19.80 -19.45
CA PRO A 327 -22.41 18.77 -18.46
C PRO A 327 -21.37 17.66 -18.35
N ILE A 328 -20.85 17.17 -19.49
CA ILE A 328 -19.83 16.12 -19.48
C ILE A 328 -18.52 16.64 -18.89
N ASN A 329 -18.06 17.82 -19.33
CA ASN A 329 -16.85 18.41 -18.80
C ASN A 329 -16.98 18.71 -17.30
N ALA A 330 -18.11 19.25 -16.84
CA ALA A 330 -18.38 19.51 -15.43
C ALA A 330 -18.49 18.22 -14.60
N SER A 331 -19.06 17.15 -15.17
CA SER A 331 -19.14 15.84 -14.54
C SER A 331 -17.75 15.23 -14.35
N VAL A 332 -16.85 15.34 -15.33
CA VAL A 332 -15.46 14.91 -15.18
C VAL A 332 -14.76 15.76 -14.10
N PHE A 333 -14.75 17.08 -14.26
CA PHE A 333 -14.19 18.03 -13.30
C PHE A 333 -15.07 19.30 -13.24
N PRO A 334 -15.48 19.78 -12.06
CA PRO A 334 -15.08 19.34 -10.72
C PRO A 334 -15.93 18.19 -10.13
N GLY A 335 -16.82 17.58 -10.93
CA GLY A 335 -17.81 16.63 -10.42
C GLY A 335 -17.23 15.38 -9.75
N HIS A 336 -16.31 14.68 -10.44
CA HIS A 336 -15.80 13.39 -9.95
C HIS A 336 -14.27 13.30 -9.82
N GLN A 337 -13.50 14.05 -10.61
CA GLN A 337 -12.03 14.05 -10.58
C GLN A 337 -11.47 15.39 -10.08
N GLY A 338 -10.21 15.39 -9.67
CA GLY A 338 -9.38 16.58 -9.40
C GLY A 338 -8.37 16.83 -10.53
N GLY A 339 -7.08 16.93 -10.20
CA GLY A 339 -6.00 17.13 -11.17
C GLY A 339 -5.93 16.07 -12.30
N PRO A 340 -5.87 16.47 -13.58
CA PRO A 340 -5.70 15.55 -14.71
C PRO A 340 -4.34 14.83 -14.71
N HIS A 341 -4.31 13.59 -15.22
CA HIS A 341 -3.07 12.82 -15.38
C HIS A 341 -2.34 13.20 -16.69
N ASN A 342 -1.61 14.32 -16.67
CA ASN A 342 -1.01 14.91 -17.88
C ASN A 342 -0.02 14.00 -18.63
N HIS A 343 0.77 13.19 -17.92
CA HIS A 343 1.65 12.16 -18.52
C HIS A 343 0.84 11.12 -19.32
N THR A 344 -0.31 10.70 -18.81
CA THR A 344 -1.22 9.78 -19.51
C THR A 344 -1.87 10.44 -20.73
N ILE A 345 -2.31 11.71 -20.62
CA ILE A 345 -2.87 12.47 -21.75
C ILE A 345 -1.82 12.68 -22.85
N THR A 346 -0.58 12.98 -22.46
CA THR A 346 0.54 13.14 -23.39
C THR A 346 0.86 11.82 -24.09
N ALA A 347 0.94 10.72 -23.34
CA ALA A 347 1.14 9.38 -23.91
C ALA A 347 -0.02 8.95 -24.81
N LEU A 348 -1.25 9.37 -24.51
CA LEU A 348 -2.42 9.15 -25.36
C LEU A 348 -2.29 9.91 -26.69
N ALA A 349 -1.82 11.15 -26.69
CA ALA A 349 -1.57 11.90 -27.91
C ALA A 349 -0.56 11.19 -28.83
N VAL A 350 0.43 10.48 -28.26
CA VAL A 350 1.37 9.63 -29.02
C VAL A 350 0.64 8.43 -29.63
N ALA A 351 -0.15 7.70 -28.84
CA ALA A 351 -0.90 6.54 -29.31
C ALA A 351 -1.91 6.91 -30.42
N LEU A 352 -2.59 8.05 -30.30
CA LEU A 352 -3.53 8.54 -31.32
C LEU A 352 -2.82 8.84 -32.64
N LYS A 353 -1.62 9.45 -32.59
CA LYS A 353 -0.81 9.64 -33.80
C LYS A 353 -0.42 8.31 -34.45
N GLN A 354 -0.06 7.31 -33.65
CA GLN A 354 0.23 5.97 -34.15
C GLN A 354 -1.01 5.32 -34.78
N ALA A 355 -2.19 5.53 -34.21
CA ALA A 355 -3.45 4.99 -34.72
C ALA A 355 -3.86 5.56 -36.09
N GLN A 356 -3.32 6.71 -36.48
CA GLN A 356 -3.52 7.33 -37.79
C GLN A 356 -2.61 6.74 -38.90
N SER A 357 -1.68 5.84 -38.56
CA SER A 357 -0.69 5.32 -39.52
C SER A 357 -1.20 4.13 -40.35
N THR A 358 -0.62 3.95 -41.53
CA THR A 358 -0.89 2.80 -42.41
C THR A 358 -0.49 1.47 -41.78
N GLU A 359 0.57 1.44 -40.99
CA GLU A 359 1.02 0.27 -40.24
C GLU A 359 0.01 -0.13 -39.17
N PHE A 360 -0.62 0.85 -38.50
CA PHE A 360 -1.67 0.57 -37.53
C PHE A 360 -2.93 0.01 -38.20
N LYS A 361 -3.32 0.54 -39.37
CA LYS A 361 -4.42 -0.02 -40.16
C LYS A 361 -4.14 -1.47 -40.55
N THR A 362 -2.96 -1.74 -41.13
CA THR A 362 -2.53 -3.10 -41.50
C THR A 362 -2.53 -4.05 -40.30
N TYR A 363 -2.08 -3.57 -39.14
CA TYR A 363 -2.16 -4.30 -37.88
C TYR A 363 -3.61 -4.69 -37.53
N GLN A 364 -4.55 -3.75 -37.61
CA GLN A 364 -5.97 -4.02 -37.27
C GLN A 364 -6.65 -4.97 -38.28
N GLU A 365 -6.31 -4.88 -39.57
CA GLU A 365 -6.76 -5.86 -40.59
C GLU A 365 -6.25 -7.27 -40.25
N THR A 366 -4.99 -7.37 -39.84
CA THR A 366 -4.39 -8.63 -39.40
C THR A 366 -5.06 -9.16 -38.12
N VAL A 367 -5.42 -8.29 -37.17
CA VAL A 367 -6.18 -8.67 -35.96
C VAL A 367 -7.49 -9.36 -36.32
N LEU A 368 -8.24 -8.84 -37.31
CA LEU A 368 -9.49 -9.43 -37.79
C LEU A 368 -9.24 -10.76 -38.52
N ALA A 369 -8.25 -10.82 -39.41
CA ALA A 369 -7.90 -12.04 -40.15
C ALA A 369 -7.50 -13.18 -39.18
N ASN A 370 -6.71 -12.84 -38.16
CA ASN A 370 -6.30 -13.76 -37.10
C ASN A 370 -7.48 -14.27 -36.28
N ALA A 371 -8.41 -13.38 -35.90
CA ALA A 371 -9.59 -13.77 -35.12
C ALA A 371 -10.49 -14.72 -35.92
N LYS A 372 -10.65 -14.45 -37.22
CA LYS A 372 -11.37 -15.34 -38.13
C LYS A 372 -10.68 -16.70 -38.26
N ALA A 373 -9.37 -16.75 -38.45
CA ALA A 373 -8.63 -18.02 -38.52
C ALA A 373 -8.72 -18.85 -37.23
N LEU A 374 -8.69 -18.18 -36.06
CA LEU A 374 -8.90 -18.82 -34.76
C LEU A 374 -10.31 -19.40 -34.64
N ALA A 375 -11.34 -18.60 -35.00
CA ALA A 375 -12.74 -19.04 -34.97
C ALA A 375 -12.99 -20.20 -35.94
N ASP A 376 -12.47 -20.12 -37.16
CA ASP A 376 -12.62 -21.13 -38.20
C ASP A 376 -11.99 -22.47 -37.77
N ARG A 377 -10.76 -22.44 -37.24
CA ARG A 377 -10.08 -23.67 -36.78
C ARG A 377 -10.77 -24.29 -35.58
N LEU A 378 -11.18 -23.49 -34.58
CA LEU A 378 -11.91 -24.00 -33.42
C LEU A 378 -13.30 -24.55 -33.82
N GLY A 379 -14.04 -23.79 -34.64
CA GLY A 379 -15.46 -24.04 -34.91
C GLY A 379 -15.76 -25.02 -36.03
N SER A 380 -14.92 -25.10 -37.07
CA SER A 380 -15.19 -25.97 -38.22
C SER A 380 -15.28 -27.45 -37.80
N PRO A 381 -16.11 -28.28 -38.47
CA PRO A 381 -16.18 -29.71 -38.17
C PRO A 381 -14.84 -30.42 -38.38
N LEU A 382 -14.62 -31.51 -37.63
CA LEU A 382 -13.46 -32.38 -37.78
C LEU A 382 -13.30 -32.90 -39.22
N SER A 383 -14.42 -33.19 -39.90
CA SER A 383 -14.43 -33.64 -41.30
C SER A 383 -13.82 -32.63 -42.27
N ASN A 384 -13.81 -31.35 -41.91
CA ASN A 384 -13.29 -30.25 -42.73
C ASN A 384 -11.97 -29.70 -42.15
N GLY A 385 -11.30 -30.47 -41.27
CA GLY A 385 -10.06 -30.05 -40.64
C GLY A 385 -10.23 -28.92 -39.61
N GLY A 386 -11.39 -28.78 -38.98
CA GLY A 386 -11.54 -27.98 -37.76
C GLY A 386 -11.52 -28.84 -36.50
N LEU A 387 -11.81 -28.22 -35.35
CA LEU A 387 -11.79 -28.89 -34.05
C LEU A 387 -13.19 -29.23 -33.53
N GLY A 388 -14.26 -28.64 -34.08
CA GLY A 388 -15.66 -28.96 -33.76
C GLY A 388 -16.18 -28.34 -32.44
N TYR A 389 -15.62 -27.21 -32.00
CA TYR A 389 -16.17 -26.44 -30.88
C TYR A 389 -17.42 -25.67 -31.30
N ASN A 390 -18.31 -25.41 -30.35
CA ASN A 390 -19.38 -24.46 -30.57
C ASN A 390 -18.82 -23.03 -30.40
N ILE A 391 -18.90 -22.21 -31.44
CA ILE A 391 -18.54 -20.79 -31.38
C ILE A 391 -19.82 -19.99 -31.23
N VAL A 392 -19.97 -19.22 -30.16
CA VAL A 392 -21.17 -18.42 -29.92
C VAL A 392 -21.38 -17.47 -31.10
N SER A 393 -22.62 -17.39 -31.58
CA SER A 393 -23.03 -16.71 -32.82
C SER A 393 -22.48 -17.28 -34.13
N GLY A 394 -21.83 -18.44 -34.11
CA GLY A 394 -21.33 -19.14 -35.29
C GLY A 394 -20.00 -18.61 -35.85
N GLY A 395 -19.33 -17.67 -35.18
CA GLY A 395 -18.09 -17.08 -35.67
C GLY A 395 -17.76 -15.73 -35.02
N THR A 396 -16.95 -14.93 -35.72
CA THR A 396 -16.57 -13.58 -35.30
C THR A 396 -16.46 -12.62 -36.46
N ASP A 397 -16.83 -11.37 -36.22
CA ASP A 397 -16.64 -10.21 -37.10
C ASP A 397 -15.67 -9.18 -36.48
N ASN A 398 -15.07 -9.48 -35.33
CA ASN A 398 -14.18 -8.57 -34.63
C ASN A 398 -12.94 -9.31 -34.08
N HIS A 399 -12.27 -8.75 -33.08
CA HIS A 399 -10.99 -9.24 -32.56
C HIS A 399 -11.08 -10.36 -31.52
N LEU A 400 -12.29 -10.85 -31.20
CA LEU A 400 -12.49 -11.88 -30.18
C LEU A 400 -13.37 -13.03 -30.66
N VAL A 401 -13.18 -14.19 -30.03
CA VAL A 401 -13.94 -15.43 -30.24
C VAL A 401 -14.47 -15.89 -28.88
N LEU A 402 -15.75 -16.24 -28.81
CA LEU A 402 -16.37 -16.79 -27.62
C LEU A 402 -16.68 -18.27 -27.85
N VAL A 403 -15.91 -19.13 -27.19
CA VAL A 403 -15.98 -20.60 -27.31
C VAL A 403 -16.89 -21.14 -26.21
N ASP A 404 -17.90 -21.91 -26.59
CA ASP A 404 -18.74 -22.67 -25.67
C ASP A 404 -18.15 -24.07 -25.44
N LEU A 405 -17.86 -24.39 -24.18
CA LEU A 405 -17.24 -25.66 -23.78
C LEU A 405 -18.27 -26.72 -23.34
N LYS A 406 -19.57 -26.42 -23.36
CA LYS A 406 -20.63 -27.35 -22.92
C LYS A 406 -20.57 -28.68 -23.68
N ASN A 407 -20.32 -28.65 -25.00
CA ASN A 407 -20.18 -29.85 -25.82
C ASN A 407 -18.90 -30.66 -25.53
N ARG A 408 -17.98 -30.14 -24.71
CA ARG A 408 -16.78 -30.84 -24.21
C ARG A 408 -16.92 -31.35 -22.78
N GLY A 409 -18.04 -31.09 -22.11
CA GLY A 409 -18.27 -31.58 -20.74
C GLY A 409 -17.33 -30.99 -19.68
N VAL A 410 -16.69 -29.85 -19.96
CA VAL A 410 -15.85 -29.09 -19.03
C VAL A 410 -16.29 -27.62 -19.00
N ASP A 411 -15.95 -26.91 -17.92
CA ASP A 411 -16.25 -25.48 -17.77
C ASP A 411 -15.01 -24.59 -17.95
N GLY A 412 -15.26 -23.30 -18.18
CA GLY A 412 -14.20 -22.33 -18.45
C GLY A 412 -13.22 -22.15 -17.30
N ALA A 413 -13.63 -22.35 -16.04
CA ALA A 413 -12.72 -22.15 -14.90
C ALA A 413 -11.64 -23.22 -14.82
N ARG A 414 -11.99 -24.47 -15.14
CA ARG A 414 -11.03 -25.57 -15.18
C ARG A 414 -10.07 -25.43 -16.37
N VAL A 415 -10.62 -25.11 -17.55
CA VAL A 415 -9.80 -24.96 -18.77
C VAL A 415 -8.87 -23.75 -18.67
N GLU A 416 -9.34 -22.61 -18.16
CA GLU A 416 -8.50 -21.42 -17.94
C GLU A 416 -7.27 -21.74 -17.08
N ARG A 417 -7.43 -22.52 -16.01
CA ARG A 417 -6.29 -22.91 -15.16
C ARG A 417 -5.28 -23.77 -15.91
N VAL A 418 -5.74 -24.77 -16.67
CA VAL A 418 -4.82 -25.62 -17.44
C VAL A 418 -4.11 -24.82 -18.52
N LEU A 419 -4.81 -23.91 -19.21
CA LEU A 419 -4.21 -22.98 -20.17
C LEU A 419 -3.12 -22.11 -19.53
N GLU A 420 -3.41 -21.51 -18.36
CA GLU A 420 -2.43 -20.70 -17.62
C GLU A 420 -1.18 -21.50 -17.30
N LEU A 421 -1.34 -22.73 -16.82
CA LEU A 421 -0.24 -23.65 -16.54
C LEU A 421 0.50 -24.11 -17.79
N CYS A 422 -0.08 -23.98 -18.98
CA CYS A 422 0.57 -24.27 -20.25
C CYS A 422 1.21 -23.03 -20.91
N GLY A 423 1.27 -21.88 -20.22
CA GLY A 423 1.82 -20.65 -20.80
C GLY A 423 0.83 -19.87 -21.68
N VAL A 424 -0.47 -20.10 -21.52
CA VAL A 424 -1.54 -19.43 -22.27
C VAL A 424 -2.44 -18.62 -21.33
N ALA A 425 -2.39 -17.30 -21.43
CA ALA A 425 -3.32 -16.43 -20.72
C ALA A 425 -4.65 -16.35 -21.50
N SER A 426 -5.75 -16.68 -20.83
CA SER A 426 -7.11 -16.61 -21.39
C SER A 426 -8.10 -16.14 -20.32
N ASN A 427 -9.39 -16.09 -20.65
CA ASN A 427 -10.41 -15.67 -19.71
C ASN A 427 -11.67 -16.55 -19.84
N LYS A 428 -12.06 -17.20 -18.74
CA LYS A 428 -13.38 -17.83 -18.62
C LYS A 428 -14.47 -16.79 -18.74
N ASN A 429 -15.51 -17.10 -19.51
CA ASN A 429 -16.61 -16.18 -19.77
C ASN A 429 -17.93 -16.96 -19.84
N THR A 430 -19.01 -16.32 -19.42
CA THR A 430 -20.35 -16.86 -19.62
C THR A 430 -20.67 -16.99 -21.11
N VAL A 431 -21.47 -17.97 -21.44
CA VAL A 431 -22.08 -18.14 -22.76
C VAL A 431 -23.60 -18.15 -22.63
N PRO A 432 -24.36 -17.84 -23.70
CA PRO A 432 -25.82 -17.95 -23.68
C PRO A 432 -26.31 -19.27 -23.07
N GLY A 433 -27.36 -19.21 -22.25
CA GLY A 433 -27.90 -20.34 -21.50
C GLY A 433 -27.16 -20.71 -20.20
N ASP A 434 -26.10 -19.99 -19.80
CA ASP A 434 -25.48 -20.17 -18.49
C ASP A 434 -26.38 -19.62 -17.37
N ARG A 435 -26.72 -20.47 -16.40
CA ARG A 435 -27.59 -20.09 -15.26
C ARG A 435 -26.90 -19.19 -14.22
N SER A 436 -25.58 -19.04 -14.27
CA SER A 436 -24.81 -18.28 -13.28
C SER A 436 -23.50 -17.73 -13.84
N ALA A 437 -23.25 -16.44 -13.61
CA ALA A 437 -21.98 -15.79 -13.91
C ALA A 437 -20.78 -16.34 -13.11
N LEU A 438 -21.02 -17.10 -12.04
CA LEU A 438 -19.98 -17.72 -11.21
C LEU A 438 -19.50 -19.08 -11.74
N LYS A 439 -20.22 -19.66 -12.72
CA LYS A 439 -19.87 -20.94 -13.36
C LYS A 439 -19.92 -20.78 -14.88
N PRO A 440 -18.98 -20.00 -15.45
CA PRO A 440 -18.95 -19.75 -16.88
C PRO A 440 -18.66 -21.03 -17.68
N GLY A 441 -19.53 -21.31 -18.66
CA GLY A 441 -19.42 -22.45 -19.55
C GLY A 441 -18.49 -22.26 -20.75
N GLY A 442 -17.86 -21.09 -20.90
CA GLY A 442 -17.03 -20.81 -22.07
C GLY A 442 -15.71 -20.10 -21.81
N LEU A 443 -14.98 -19.88 -22.90
CA LEU A 443 -13.72 -19.13 -22.96
C LEU A 443 -13.84 -17.97 -23.94
N ARG A 444 -13.37 -16.81 -23.51
CA ARG A 444 -13.24 -15.63 -24.35
C ARG A 444 -11.77 -15.48 -24.75
N LEU A 445 -11.52 -15.57 -26.05
CA LEU A 445 -10.18 -15.53 -26.65
C LEU A 445 -10.07 -14.34 -27.60
N GLY A 446 -8.92 -13.69 -27.66
CA GLY A 446 -8.70 -12.53 -28.52
C GLY A 446 -7.34 -12.51 -29.17
N THR A 447 -7.25 -11.80 -30.28
CA THR A 447 -6.06 -11.73 -31.13
C THR A 447 -5.18 -10.46 -31.02
N PRO A 448 -5.57 -9.32 -30.41
CA PRO A 448 -4.79 -8.08 -30.48
C PRO A 448 -3.34 -8.18 -29.96
N ALA A 449 -3.13 -8.80 -28.80
CA ALA A 449 -1.83 -8.84 -28.13
C ALA A 449 -0.81 -9.64 -28.95
N MET A 450 -1.17 -10.85 -29.40
CA MET A 450 -0.24 -11.68 -30.17
C MET A 450 -0.06 -11.16 -31.60
N THR A 451 -1.07 -10.53 -32.19
CA THR A 451 -0.90 -9.84 -33.48
C THR A 451 0.11 -8.69 -33.38
N THR A 452 0.14 -7.96 -32.25
CA THR A 452 1.19 -6.93 -32.01
C THR A 452 2.59 -7.53 -32.00
N ARG A 453 2.74 -8.80 -31.63
CA ARG A 453 4.02 -9.52 -31.66
C ARG A 453 4.36 -10.15 -33.01
N GLY A 454 3.46 -10.04 -33.99
CA GLY A 454 3.68 -10.52 -35.36
C GLY A 454 2.93 -11.79 -35.74
N PHE A 455 2.08 -12.34 -34.87
CA PHE A 455 1.31 -13.56 -35.19
C PHE A 455 0.43 -13.34 -36.42
N GLN A 456 0.38 -14.35 -37.27
CA GLN A 456 -0.38 -14.42 -38.52
C GLN A 456 -1.49 -15.48 -38.43
N PRO A 457 -2.36 -15.59 -39.45
CA PRO A 457 -3.50 -16.50 -39.40
C PRO A 457 -3.13 -17.96 -39.12
N GLU A 458 -2.01 -18.43 -39.65
CA GLU A 458 -1.53 -19.80 -39.42
C GLU A 458 -1.06 -20.02 -37.97
N ASP A 459 -0.43 -19.02 -37.36
CA ASP A 459 -0.06 -19.06 -35.95
C ASP A 459 -1.32 -19.19 -35.08
N PHE A 460 -2.41 -18.50 -35.43
CA PHE A 460 -3.67 -18.61 -34.71
C PHE A 460 -4.40 -19.95 -34.91
N ARG A 461 -4.16 -20.67 -36.01
CA ARG A 461 -4.60 -22.07 -36.14
C ARG A 461 -3.82 -22.97 -35.17
N ARG A 462 -2.51 -22.77 -35.05
CA ARG A 462 -1.69 -23.48 -34.05
C ARG A 462 -2.12 -23.15 -32.62
N VAL A 463 -2.47 -21.89 -32.34
CA VAL A 463 -3.04 -21.48 -31.05
C VAL A 463 -4.33 -22.27 -30.76
N ALA A 464 -5.22 -22.42 -31.74
CA ALA A 464 -6.44 -23.22 -31.58
C ALA A 464 -6.14 -24.68 -31.18
N ASP A 465 -5.11 -25.28 -31.78
CA ASP A 465 -4.69 -26.65 -31.46
C ASP A 465 -4.12 -26.77 -30.04
N ILE A 466 -3.38 -25.76 -29.58
CA ILE A 466 -2.89 -25.68 -28.20
C ILE A 466 -4.07 -25.57 -27.23
N VAL A 467 -5.09 -24.77 -27.56
CA VAL A 467 -6.31 -24.65 -26.75
C VAL A 467 -7.07 -25.98 -26.69
N ASP A 468 -7.21 -26.68 -27.81
CA ASP A 468 -7.87 -28.00 -27.85
C ASP A 468 -7.13 -29.04 -27.00
N ARG A 469 -5.80 -29.11 -27.10
CA ARG A 469 -4.98 -29.98 -26.26
C ARG A 469 -5.14 -29.66 -24.77
N ALA A 470 -5.19 -28.38 -24.40
CA ALA A 470 -5.43 -27.98 -23.01
C ALA A 470 -6.84 -28.39 -22.52
N VAL A 471 -7.86 -28.33 -23.38
CA VAL A 471 -9.22 -28.82 -23.07
C VAL A 471 -9.20 -30.34 -22.86
N ILE A 472 -8.52 -31.10 -23.72
CA ILE A 472 -8.38 -32.56 -23.59
C ILE A 472 -7.67 -32.93 -22.29
N ILE A 473 -6.57 -32.25 -21.94
CA ILE A 473 -5.88 -32.40 -20.66
C ILE A 473 -6.86 -32.11 -19.51
N THR A 474 -7.63 -31.03 -19.60
CA THR A 474 -8.63 -30.67 -18.60
C THR A 474 -9.67 -31.78 -18.39
N GLN A 475 -10.20 -32.38 -19.46
CA GLN A 475 -11.17 -33.47 -19.36
C GLN A 475 -10.61 -34.68 -18.61
N LYS A 476 -9.37 -35.09 -18.92
CA LYS A 476 -8.67 -36.19 -18.24
C LYS A 476 -8.48 -35.88 -16.75
N LEU A 477 -7.96 -34.69 -16.45
CA LEU A 477 -7.69 -34.25 -15.08
C LEU A 477 -8.97 -34.08 -14.27
N ASP A 478 -10.07 -33.59 -14.86
CA ASP A 478 -11.34 -33.42 -14.16
C ASP A 478 -11.98 -34.75 -13.77
N LYS A 479 -11.84 -35.77 -14.62
CA LYS A 479 -12.23 -37.14 -14.27
C LYS A 479 -11.40 -37.66 -13.09
N ALA A 480 -10.07 -37.58 -13.19
CA ALA A 480 -9.16 -38.06 -12.15
C ALA A 480 -9.31 -37.30 -10.82
N ALA A 481 -9.54 -35.98 -10.87
CA ALA A 481 -9.78 -35.15 -9.71
C ALA A 481 -11.07 -35.55 -8.99
N LYS A 482 -12.15 -35.85 -9.72
CA LYS A 482 -13.42 -36.33 -9.13
C LYS A 482 -13.24 -37.68 -8.44
N GLU A 483 -12.54 -38.61 -9.07
CA GLU A 483 -12.26 -39.94 -8.51
C GLU A 483 -11.41 -39.83 -7.23
N SER A 484 -10.34 -39.02 -7.27
CA SER A 484 -9.50 -38.73 -6.09
C SER A 484 -10.29 -38.04 -4.97
N ALA A 485 -11.13 -37.05 -5.29
CA ALA A 485 -11.94 -36.35 -4.30
C ALA A 485 -13.01 -37.28 -3.68
N ALA A 486 -13.63 -38.15 -4.48
CA ALA A 486 -14.57 -39.16 -4.00
C ALA A 486 -13.88 -40.17 -3.07
N ALA A 487 -12.69 -40.66 -3.44
CA ALA A 487 -11.90 -41.56 -2.61
C ALA A 487 -11.49 -40.93 -1.26
N LYS A 488 -11.30 -39.61 -1.23
CA LYS A 488 -11.02 -38.83 -0.01
C LYS A 488 -12.28 -38.43 0.79
N GLY A 489 -13.47 -38.90 0.39
CA GLY A 489 -14.72 -38.60 1.10
C GLY A 489 -15.20 -37.14 0.96
N VAL A 490 -14.77 -36.40 -0.06
CA VAL A 490 -15.21 -35.02 -0.28
C VAL A 490 -16.71 -34.98 -0.61
N LYS A 491 -17.50 -34.25 0.19
CA LYS A 491 -18.97 -34.16 0.07
C LYS A 491 -19.47 -33.79 -1.34
N ASN A 492 -18.73 -33.00 -2.09
CA ASN A 492 -19.02 -32.71 -3.50
C ASN A 492 -17.73 -32.79 -4.34
N PRO A 493 -17.44 -33.94 -4.97
CA PRO A 493 -16.21 -34.16 -5.72
C PRO A 493 -16.15 -33.36 -7.03
N ASN A 494 -17.27 -32.82 -7.51
CA ASN A 494 -17.37 -32.09 -8.78
C ASN A 494 -17.09 -30.57 -8.66
N THR A 495 -16.46 -30.12 -7.57
CA THR A 495 -16.18 -28.69 -7.37
C THR A 495 -14.93 -28.23 -8.11
N VAL A 496 -14.94 -26.99 -8.62
CA VAL A 496 -13.74 -26.35 -9.20
C VAL A 496 -12.60 -26.34 -8.18
N LYS A 497 -12.91 -26.13 -6.89
CA LYS A 497 -11.92 -26.20 -5.81
C LYS A 497 -11.19 -27.56 -5.76
N ALA A 498 -11.94 -28.68 -5.80
CA ALA A 498 -11.33 -30.01 -5.81
C ALA A 498 -10.45 -30.23 -7.05
N PHE A 499 -10.86 -29.70 -8.21
CA PHE A 499 -10.03 -29.71 -9.42
C PHE A 499 -8.73 -28.91 -9.25
N LEU A 500 -8.80 -27.67 -8.76
CA LEU A 500 -7.63 -26.81 -8.56
C LEU A 500 -6.64 -27.42 -7.56
N GLU A 501 -7.13 -28.01 -6.47
CA GLU A 501 -6.29 -28.70 -5.47
C GLU A 501 -5.60 -29.94 -6.06
N TYR A 502 -6.27 -30.67 -6.95
CA TYR A 502 -5.69 -31.82 -7.62
C TYR A 502 -4.60 -31.42 -8.62
N VAL A 503 -4.82 -30.33 -9.38
CA VAL A 503 -3.89 -29.89 -10.44
C VAL A 503 -2.67 -29.15 -9.88
N GLY A 504 -2.82 -28.37 -8.79
CA GLY A 504 -1.71 -27.62 -8.20
C GLY A 504 -1.03 -26.67 -9.19
N GLU A 505 0.31 -26.72 -9.26
CA GLU A 505 1.13 -25.95 -10.22
C GLU A 505 1.44 -26.71 -11.52
N GLY A 506 0.86 -27.90 -11.73
CA GLY A 506 1.03 -28.68 -12.94
C GLY A 506 2.42 -29.27 -13.18
N GLU A 507 3.39 -29.06 -12.28
CA GLU A 507 4.78 -29.53 -12.42
C GLU A 507 4.90 -31.06 -12.44
N GLU A 508 3.95 -31.77 -11.82
CA GLU A 508 3.92 -33.24 -11.81
C GLU A 508 3.05 -33.83 -12.95
N ILE A 509 2.46 -32.98 -13.78
CA ILE A 509 1.60 -33.38 -14.89
C ILE A 509 2.38 -33.22 -16.19
N SER A 510 2.95 -34.33 -16.68
CA SER A 510 3.83 -34.34 -17.86
C SER A 510 3.22 -33.68 -19.09
N GLU A 511 1.93 -33.88 -19.36
CA GLU A 511 1.22 -33.25 -20.48
C GLU A 511 1.23 -31.70 -20.38
N ILE A 512 1.12 -31.14 -19.17
CA ILE A 512 1.18 -29.68 -18.93
C ILE A 512 2.61 -29.17 -19.12
N VAL A 513 3.60 -29.85 -18.55
CA VAL A 513 5.02 -29.44 -18.64
C VAL A 513 5.49 -29.44 -20.09
N LEU A 514 5.15 -30.48 -20.86
CA LEU A 514 5.53 -30.57 -22.27
C LEU A 514 4.84 -29.52 -23.13
N LEU A 515 3.53 -29.28 -22.92
CA LEU A 515 2.80 -28.24 -23.65
C LEU A 515 3.32 -26.83 -23.29
N ARG A 516 3.63 -26.58 -22.01
CA ARG A 516 4.27 -25.33 -21.57
C ARG A 516 5.59 -25.09 -22.27
N GLN A 517 6.46 -26.10 -22.31
CA GLN A 517 7.76 -25.98 -22.97
C GLN A 517 7.61 -25.69 -24.47
N GLU A 518 6.70 -26.39 -25.15
CA GLU A 518 6.41 -26.14 -26.56
C GLU A 518 5.93 -24.69 -26.81
N VAL A 519 5.03 -24.20 -25.95
CA VAL A 519 4.53 -22.82 -26.02
C VAL A 519 5.66 -21.83 -25.77
N GLU A 520 6.45 -22.01 -24.72
CA GLU A 520 7.54 -21.09 -24.38
C GLU A 520 8.59 -21.01 -25.49
N ASP A 521 8.99 -22.15 -26.05
CA ASP A 521 10.00 -22.23 -27.11
C ASP A 521 9.52 -21.59 -28.41
N TRP A 522 8.27 -21.84 -28.80
CA TRP A 522 7.70 -21.24 -30.02
C TRP A 522 7.48 -19.74 -29.85
N VAL A 523 6.79 -19.32 -28.78
CA VAL A 523 6.40 -17.92 -28.56
C VAL A 523 7.62 -17.04 -28.27
N GLY A 524 8.67 -17.61 -27.67
CA GLY A 524 9.94 -16.93 -27.43
C GLY A 524 10.65 -16.44 -28.71
N THR A 525 10.29 -16.97 -29.89
CA THR A 525 10.85 -16.55 -31.19
C THR A 525 10.31 -15.21 -31.71
N PHE A 526 9.16 -14.74 -31.20
CA PHE A 526 8.55 -13.49 -31.63
C PHE A 526 9.07 -12.30 -30.84
N SER A 527 9.26 -11.14 -31.49
CA SER A 527 9.71 -9.92 -30.83
C SER A 527 8.67 -9.34 -29.87
N LEU A 528 9.14 -8.59 -28.86
CA LEU A 528 8.32 -7.64 -28.10
C LEU A 528 8.42 -6.25 -28.78
N PRO A 529 7.42 -5.36 -28.62
CA PRO A 529 7.42 -4.05 -29.28
C PRO A 529 8.38 -3.03 -28.64
N TRP A 530 8.97 -3.35 -27.48
CA TRP A 530 10.05 -2.58 -26.86
C TRP A 530 11.38 -3.34 -26.97
N LYS A 531 12.47 -2.58 -27.06
CA LYS A 531 13.82 -3.15 -27.04
C LYS A 531 14.17 -3.54 -25.62
N ASP A 532 14.88 -4.65 -25.46
CA ASP A 532 15.64 -4.91 -24.24
C ASP A 532 16.81 -3.91 -24.24
N GLU A 533 16.67 -2.80 -23.53
CA GLU A 533 17.84 -2.00 -23.18
C GLU A 533 18.68 -2.83 -22.21
N GLY A 534 19.66 -3.57 -22.76
CA GLY A 534 20.89 -3.80 -22.02
C GLY A 534 21.56 -2.44 -21.75
N PRO A 535 22.37 -2.31 -20.69
CA PRO A 535 22.98 -1.04 -20.31
C PRO A 535 23.59 -0.37 -21.53
N GLY A 536 23.12 0.84 -21.82
CA GLY A 536 23.49 1.62 -22.98
C GLY A 536 25.00 1.78 -23.08
N LEU A 537 25.51 1.47 -24.27
CA LEU A 537 26.65 2.08 -24.96
C LEU A 537 27.45 3.14 -24.16
N ALA A 538 28.23 2.71 -23.17
CA ALA A 538 29.26 3.51 -22.49
C ALA A 538 30.64 2.88 -22.65
N VAL A 539 30.93 2.28 -23.81
CA VAL A 539 32.25 1.70 -24.14
C VAL A 539 32.74 2.20 -25.49
N VAL A 540 32.89 3.52 -25.63
CA VAL A 540 33.65 4.13 -26.74
C VAL A 540 34.74 5.10 -26.27
N ILE A 541 34.89 5.36 -24.96
CA ILE A 541 36.02 6.16 -24.45
C ILE A 541 36.77 5.37 -23.38
N PHE A 542 37.23 4.16 -23.71
CA PHE A 542 38.24 3.45 -22.89
C PHE A 542 39.08 2.47 -23.72
N LEU A 543 39.31 2.80 -25.00
CA LEU A 543 40.10 1.97 -25.93
C LEU A 543 41.14 2.80 -26.72
N SER A 544 41.71 3.84 -26.09
CA SER A 544 42.89 4.56 -26.63
C SER A 544 44.13 4.48 -25.73
N ILE A 545 44.05 3.84 -24.56
CA ILE A 545 45.19 3.72 -23.65
C ILE A 545 45.26 2.30 -23.13
N LEU A 546 45.80 1.39 -23.94
CA LEU A 546 46.60 0.23 -23.50
C LEU A 546 47.04 -0.58 -24.73
N CYS A 547 47.95 0.02 -25.49
CA CYS A 547 48.85 -0.72 -26.37
C CYS A 547 50.27 -0.23 -26.09
N ASN A 548 50.90 -0.71 -25.00
CA ASN A 548 52.24 -1.28 -25.07
C ASN A 548 52.78 -1.72 -23.70
N ARG A 549 52.83 -3.04 -23.58
CA ARG A 549 53.85 -3.88 -22.96
C ARG A 549 55.22 -3.23 -22.64
N LYS A 550 55.71 -3.57 -21.43
CA LYS A 550 56.96 -4.28 -21.07
C LYS A 550 57.97 -3.55 -20.15
N LEU A 551 58.18 -4.20 -18.99
CA LEU A 551 59.43 -4.66 -18.34
C LEU A 551 60.36 -3.70 -17.55
N LEU A 552 60.50 -4.07 -16.27
CA LEU A 552 61.72 -4.19 -15.43
C LEU A 552 62.28 -2.95 -14.68
N PRO A 553 63.03 -3.16 -13.56
CA PRO A 553 62.76 -2.49 -12.28
C PRO A 553 63.97 -1.75 -11.65
N ALA A 554 63.70 -1.16 -10.48
CA ALA A 554 64.63 -0.79 -9.40
C ALA A 554 65.61 0.36 -9.64
N PHE A 555 65.47 1.43 -8.85
CA PHE A 555 66.55 2.01 -8.04
C PHE A 555 65.93 2.95 -6.99
N GLY A 556 66.28 2.73 -5.72
CA GLY A 556 65.90 3.62 -4.61
C GLY A 556 66.87 4.78 -4.46
N MET A 557 66.44 5.81 -3.73
CA MET A 557 67.19 6.55 -2.69
C MET A 557 66.51 7.91 -2.43
N TYR A 558 65.97 8.05 -1.21
CA TYR A 558 65.90 9.33 -0.47
C TYR A 558 67.34 9.84 -0.21
N PRO A 559 67.63 11.11 0.19
CA PRO A 559 66.82 11.89 1.15
C PRO A 559 66.91 13.45 1.10
N ARG A 560 66.27 14.06 2.12
CA ARG A 560 66.57 15.37 2.78
C ARG A 560 66.14 16.65 2.02
N MET A 561 65.61 17.71 2.65
CA MET A 561 65.20 18.03 4.02
C MET A 561 64.65 19.49 4.01
N ILE A 562 63.88 19.85 5.04
CA ILE A 562 63.85 21.17 5.74
C ILE A 562 62.82 22.26 5.34
N PHE A 563 61.90 22.45 6.32
CA PHE A 563 61.34 23.69 6.92
C PHE A 563 60.43 24.60 6.05
N LEU A 564 59.35 25.25 6.53
CA LEU A 564 58.75 25.49 7.86
C LEU A 564 57.38 26.15 7.62
N ARG A 565 56.33 25.74 8.35
CA ARG A 565 55.44 26.62 9.16
C ARG A 565 54.19 25.90 9.67
N GLN A 566 54.27 25.53 10.95
CA GLN A 566 53.23 25.71 11.97
C GLN A 566 52.54 27.09 11.83
N PHE A 567 51.29 27.36 12.20
CA PHE A 567 50.28 26.72 13.06
C PHE A 567 48.92 27.26 12.57
N ARG A 568 47.92 26.40 12.36
CA ARG A 568 46.51 26.74 12.56
C ARG A 568 45.74 25.44 12.79
N GLN A 569 45.41 25.19 14.05
CA GLN A 569 44.48 24.13 14.44
C GLN A 569 43.12 24.41 13.77
N SER A 570 42.77 23.62 12.77
CA SER A 570 41.37 23.46 12.36
C SER A 570 40.88 22.12 12.86
N LYS A 571 39.93 22.15 13.80
CA LYS A 571 39.28 20.99 14.38
C LYS A 571 38.93 19.95 13.30
N GLN A 572 39.52 18.77 13.39
CA GLN A 572 39.01 17.56 12.72
C GLN A 572 37.55 17.37 13.10
N ALA A 573 36.71 17.03 12.14
CA ALA A 573 35.36 16.55 12.43
C ALA A 573 35.47 15.27 13.28
N PRO A 574 34.62 15.08 14.31
CA PRO A 574 34.70 13.92 15.17
C PRO A 574 34.44 12.64 14.37
N VAL A 575 35.30 11.63 14.54
CA VAL A 575 35.12 10.26 14.06
C VAL A 575 34.11 9.58 15.00
N MET A 576 33.17 8.81 14.45
CA MET A 576 32.22 8.03 15.26
C MET A 576 32.83 6.69 15.66
N GLU A 577 32.63 6.26 16.89
CA GLU A 577 33.19 5.01 17.43
C GLU A 577 32.24 4.36 18.44
N ILE A 578 32.43 3.06 18.68
CA ILE A 578 31.76 2.34 19.76
C ILE A 578 32.35 2.80 21.10
N SER A 579 31.58 3.50 21.91
CA SER A 579 32.06 3.96 23.22
C SER A 579 31.79 2.96 24.34
N GLN A 580 30.69 2.20 24.27
CA GLN A 580 30.31 1.22 25.29
C GLN A 580 29.52 0.04 24.69
N LEU A 581 29.72 -1.15 25.27
CA LEU A 581 28.99 -2.38 24.98
C LEU A 581 28.40 -2.96 26.26
N TYR A 582 27.14 -3.42 26.18
CA TYR A 582 26.40 -3.96 27.31
C TYR A 582 25.67 -5.26 27.01
N ILE A 583 25.79 -6.22 27.94
CA ILE A 583 25.06 -7.49 27.96
C ILE A 583 24.12 -7.51 29.16
N TYR A 584 22.93 -8.09 28.99
CA TYR A 584 21.89 -8.23 30.00
C TYR A 584 21.53 -9.71 30.20
N PRO A 585 22.37 -10.51 30.88
CA PRO A 585 22.21 -11.97 30.91
C PRO A 585 20.86 -12.43 31.46
N ILE A 586 20.31 -11.68 32.42
CA ILE A 586 18.93 -11.85 32.90
C ILE A 586 18.09 -10.66 32.45
N LYS A 587 17.00 -10.91 31.71
CA LYS A 587 16.15 -9.85 31.18
C LYS A 587 15.67 -8.93 32.31
N SER A 588 15.69 -7.62 32.03
CA SER A 588 15.24 -6.56 32.94
C SER A 588 16.14 -6.29 34.15
N LEU A 589 17.12 -7.14 34.48
CA LEU A 589 18.18 -6.78 35.42
C LEU A 589 19.21 -5.84 34.77
N ARG A 590 20.13 -5.29 35.56
CA ARG A 590 21.13 -4.32 35.07
C ARG A 590 22.10 -4.92 34.06
N GLU A 591 22.81 -4.03 33.39
CA GLU A 591 23.85 -4.31 32.41
C GLU A 591 25.13 -4.88 33.02
N VAL A 592 25.86 -5.62 32.19
CA VAL A 592 27.26 -5.98 32.32
C VAL A 592 28.02 -5.21 31.23
N ALA A 593 28.91 -4.30 31.62
CA ALA A 593 29.79 -3.63 30.66
C ALA A 593 30.87 -4.61 30.20
N VAL A 594 31.09 -4.71 28.89
CA VAL A 594 32.11 -5.60 28.33
C VAL A 594 33.02 -4.82 27.37
N PRO A 595 34.33 -5.12 27.33
CA PRO A 595 35.24 -4.47 26.39
C PRO A 595 35.06 -5.00 24.95
N GLU A 596 34.49 -6.20 24.84
CA GLU A 596 34.30 -6.95 23.60
C GLU A 596 33.04 -7.80 23.73
N ALA A 597 32.26 -7.92 22.66
CA ALA A 597 31.07 -8.75 22.62
C ALA A 597 30.89 -9.43 21.27
N VAL A 598 30.46 -10.70 21.31
CA VAL A 598 30.17 -11.50 20.12
C VAL A 598 28.72 -11.25 19.69
N LEU A 599 28.53 -10.80 18.45
CA LEU A 599 27.24 -10.55 17.82
C LEU A 599 26.57 -11.87 17.42
N THR A 600 25.27 -12.03 17.68
CA THR A 600 24.45 -13.15 17.18
C THR A 600 23.19 -12.59 16.53
N SER A 601 22.48 -13.38 15.72
CA SER A 601 21.21 -12.95 15.11
C SER A 601 20.11 -12.60 16.12
N THR A 602 20.36 -12.86 17.39
CA THR A 602 19.39 -12.81 18.45
C THR A 602 19.76 -11.83 19.58
N GLY A 603 21.02 -11.41 19.69
CA GLY A 603 21.55 -10.48 20.71
C GLY A 603 23.06 -10.72 20.89
N PHE A 604 23.74 -10.10 21.87
CA PHE A 604 25.10 -10.55 22.17
C PHE A 604 25.10 -11.98 22.71
N GLU A 605 26.23 -12.67 22.59
CA GLU A 605 26.44 -13.95 23.27
C GLU A 605 26.12 -13.77 24.77
N TYR A 606 25.31 -14.68 25.31
CA TYR A 606 24.75 -14.62 26.67
C TYR A 606 23.74 -13.49 26.97
N ASP A 607 23.33 -12.67 26.01
CA ASP A 607 22.31 -11.65 26.24
C ASP A 607 20.94 -12.29 26.49
N ARG A 608 20.33 -11.97 27.63
CA ARG A 608 18.92 -12.24 28.01
C ARG A 608 18.51 -13.70 27.90
N ARG A 609 19.42 -14.61 28.24
CA ARG A 609 19.18 -16.07 28.30
C ARG A 609 18.29 -16.50 29.46
N PHE A 610 18.10 -15.61 30.43
CA PHE A 610 17.28 -15.85 31.60
C PHE A 610 16.20 -14.79 31.76
N MET A 611 15.11 -15.14 32.44
CA MET A 611 14.07 -14.20 32.81
C MET A 611 13.44 -14.55 34.17
N LEU A 612 12.84 -13.53 34.81
CA LEU A 612 12.16 -13.67 36.08
C LEU A 612 10.65 -13.57 35.87
N LEU A 613 9.92 -14.47 36.53
CA LEU A 613 8.46 -14.52 36.54
C LEU A 613 7.97 -14.38 37.98
N LYS A 614 7.02 -13.47 38.23
CA LYS A 614 6.31 -13.40 39.49
C LYS A 614 5.20 -14.43 39.49
N VAL A 615 5.07 -15.17 40.59
CA VAL A 615 3.95 -16.09 40.80
C VAL A 615 2.81 -15.34 41.49
N ASN A 616 1.67 -15.22 40.82
CA ASN A 616 0.44 -14.68 41.38
C ASN A 616 -0.54 -15.84 41.64
N GLN A 617 -1.43 -15.69 42.61
CA GLN A 617 -2.53 -16.64 42.81
C GLN A 617 -3.75 -16.19 42.01
N GLY A 618 -4.30 -17.08 41.18
CA GLY A 618 -5.59 -16.89 40.54
C GLY A 618 -6.76 -17.07 41.51
N ASP A 619 -7.92 -16.56 41.13
CA ASP A 619 -9.15 -16.64 41.93
C ASP A 619 -9.64 -18.10 42.13
N ASP A 620 -9.12 -19.04 41.35
CA ASP A 620 -9.36 -20.49 41.37
C ASP A 620 -8.30 -21.29 42.15
N GLY A 621 -7.31 -20.61 42.75
CA GLY A 621 -6.19 -21.23 43.46
C GLY A 621 -5.05 -21.71 42.55
N VAL A 622 -5.13 -21.51 41.23
CA VAL A 622 -4.08 -21.87 40.28
C VAL A 622 -3.00 -20.78 40.25
N GLU A 623 -1.73 -21.16 40.27
CA GLU A 623 -0.61 -20.22 40.19
C GLU A 623 -0.44 -19.68 38.75
N ILE A 624 -0.48 -18.36 38.60
CA ILE A 624 -0.34 -17.64 37.32
C ILE A 624 1.03 -16.97 37.27
N LEU A 625 1.83 -17.28 36.24
CA LEU A 625 3.15 -16.69 36.03
C LEU A 625 3.05 -15.36 35.25
N GLN A 626 3.56 -14.29 35.84
CA GLN A 626 3.61 -12.95 35.25
C GLN A 626 5.05 -12.53 34.94
N ASN A 627 5.31 -12.11 33.69
CA ASN A 627 6.61 -11.57 33.31
C ASN A 627 7.01 -10.34 34.13
N MET A 628 8.22 -10.34 34.67
CA MET A 628 8.75 -9.21 35.41
C MET A 628 9.56 -8.27 34.52
N HIS A 629 9.21 -6.99 34.54
CA HIS A 629 9.93 -5.91 33.87
C HIS A 629 10.03 -4.67 34.78
N VAL A 630 11.16 -3.97 34.71
CA VAL A 630 11.50 -2.79 35.56
C VAL A 630 10.38 -1.74 35.70
N PRO A 631 9.61 -1.38 34.67
CA PRO A 631 8.52 -0.40 34.83
C PRO A 631 7.42 -0.83 35.81
N HIS A 632 7.16 -2.14 35.93
CA HIS A 632 6.14 -2.70 36.81
C HIS A 632 6.73 -3.20 38.14
N PHE A 633 8.00 -3.60 38.12
CA PHE A 633 8.76 -4.11 39.26
C PHE A 633 10.08 -3.32 39.37
N PRO A 634 10.05 -2.04 39.79
CA PRO A 634 11.22 -1.17 39.82
C PRO A 634 12.34 -1.72 40.72
N GLU A 635 12.02 -2.56 41.69
CA GLU A 635 12.95 -3.25 42.58
C GLU A 635 13.86 -4.24 41.85
N MET A 636 13.51 -4.68 40.63
CA MET A 636 14.43 -5.42 39.76
C MET A 636 15.72 -4.64 39.47
N SER A 637 15.67 -3.30 39.52
CA SER A 637 16.86 -2.47 39.35
C SER A 637 17.85 -2.58 40.51
N LEU A 638 17.51 -3.23 41.63
CA LEU A 638 18.42 -3.44 42.76
C LEU A 638 19.42 -4.58 42.54
N PHE A 639 19.23 -5.37 41.48
CA PHE A 639 20.09 -6.49 41.15
C PHE A 639 21.13 -6.08 40.11
N LYS A 640 22.40 -6.17 40.48
CA LYS A 640 23.53 -6.07 39.56
C LYS A 640 23.88 -7.45 39.03
N THR A 641 24.40 -7.49 37.81
CA THR A 641 24.89 -8.72 37.20
C THR A 641 26.32 -8.52 36.76
N ASP A 642 27.12 -9.56 36.89
CA ASP A 642 28.44 -9.69 36.29
C ASP A 642 28.54 -11.06 35.59
N ILE A 643 29.45 -11.21 34.63
CA ILE A 643 29.67 -12.47 33.93
C ILE A 643 31.13 -12.89 34.12
N VAL A 644 31.32 -14.15 34.50
CA VAL A 644 32.60 -14.85 34.40
C VAL A 644 32.53 -15.72 33.15
N PHE A 645 33.20 -15.27 32.09
CA PHE A 645 33.26 -15.98 30.82
C PHE A 645 34.08 -17.27 30.94
N PRO A 646 33.69 -18.34 30.23
CA PRO A 646 34.47 -19.57 30.18
C PRO A 646 35.84 -19.34 29.51
N THR A 647 36.88 -20.02 30.00
CA THR A 647 38.20 -20.07 29.36
C THR A 647 38.31 -21.26 28.40
N GLU A 648 39.15 -21.16 27.35
CA GLU A 648 39.29 -22.20 26.31
C GLU A 648 39.41 -23.61 26.92
N GLY A 649 38.50 -24.50 26.51
CA GLY A 649 38.47 -25.91 26.93
C GLY A 649 37.61 -26.22 28.16
N LYS A 650 36.98 -25.25 28.83
CA LYS A 650 36.09 -25.49 29.98
C LYS A 650 34.72 -24.81 29.82
N LYS A 651 33.62 -25.58 29.89
CA LYS A 651 32.23 -25.08 29.75
C LYS A 651 31.66 -24.37 31.00
N ASN A 652 32.50 -23.93 31.94
CA ASN A 652 32.07 -23.52 33.29
C ASN A 652 31.92 -22.00 33.44
N GLY A 653 31.23 -21.33 32.51
CA GLY A 653 30.87 -19.92 32.66
C GLY A 653 29.80 -19.71 33.74
N LYS A 654 29.78 -18.55 34.40
CA LYS A 654 28.74 -18.21 35.39
C LYS A 654 28.32 -16.73 35.35
N ILE A 655 27.06 -16.48 35.64
CA ILE A 655 26.50 -15.16 35.94
C ILE A 655 26.52 -14.99 37.45
N ILE A 656 27.08 -13.87 37.90
CA ILE A 656 27.06 -13.46 39.29
C ILE A 656 25.95 -12.42 39.44
N VAL A 657 24.90 -12.76 40.18
CA VAL A 657 23.78 -11.86 40.46
C VAL A 657 23.94 -11.34 41.88
N THR A 658 24.14 -10.05 42.03
CA THR A 658 24.27 -9.40 43.35
C THR A 658 23.02 -8.57 43.65
N TYR A 659 22.29 -8.95 44.68
CA TYR A 659 21.17 -8.17 45.18
C TYR A 659 21.67 -7.10 46.16
N ARG A 660 21.35 -5.83 45.89
CA ARG A 660 21.70 -4.71 46.76
C ARG A 660 20.42 -4.02 47.24
N PRO A 661 19.94 -4.34 48.45
CA PRO A 661 18.74 -3.68 48.96
C PRO A 661 18.97 -2.18 49.15
N PRO A 662 17.89 -1.36 49.16
CA PRO A 662 18.01 0.09 49.27
C PRO A 662 18.81 0.51 50.51
N GLY A 663 19.80 1.39 50.33
CA GLY A 663 20.65 1.90 51.41
C GLY A 663 21.82 1.01 51.82
N ALA A 664 22.09 -0.10 51.13
CA ALA A 664 23.27 -0.92 51.38
C ALA A 664 24.58 -0.21 50.95
N LYS A 665 25.62 -0.27 51.80
CA LYS A 665 26.97 0.26 51.52
C LYS A 665 27.90 -0.88 51.08
N ASP A 666 28.85 -0.58 50.18
CA ASP A 666 29.74 -1.58 49.54
C ASP A 666 30.70 -2.30 50.50
N ASN A 667 30.86 -1.83 51.74
CA ASN A 667 31.78 -2.39 52.73
C ASN A 667 31.12 -3.50 53.57
N GLY A 668 30.96 -4.70 52.98
CA GLY A 668 30.66 -5.92 53.74
C GLY A 668 29.27 -5.99 54.38
N ASN A 669 28.28 -5.25 53.86
CA ASN A 669 26.91 -5.32 54.36
C ASN A 669 26.33 -6.74 54.20
N PRO A 670 25.93 -7.43 55.28
CA PRO A 670 25.47 -8.83 55.23
C PRO A 670 24.16 -9.01 54.46
N ARG A 671 23.43 -7.93 54.19
CA ARG A 671 22.21 -7.95 53.36
C ARG A 671 22.50 -7.96 51.86
N ILE A 672 23.74 -7.66 51.44
CA ILE A 672 24.15 -7.84 50.05
C ILE A 672 24.44 -9.32 49.87
N THR A 673 23.57 -9.98 49.13
CA THR A 673 23.71 -11.41 48.82
C THR A 673 24.06 -11.58 47.36
N THR A 674 24.74 -12.69 47.05
CA THR A 674 25.14 -13.03 45.69
C THR A 674 24.67 -14.44 45.35
N LEU A 675 24.23 -14.63 44.11
CA LEU A 675 23.82 -15.90 43.55
C LEU A 675 24.64 -16.18 42.30
N GLU A 676 25.26 -17.36 42.26
CA GLU A 676 25.92 -17.86 41.05
C GLU A 676 24.92 -18.67 40.23
N VAL A 677 24.65 -18.20 39.02
CA VAL A 677 23.81 -18.88 38.03
C VAL A 677 24.73 -19.41 36.93
N PRO A 678 24.67 -20.71 36.58
CA PRO A 678 25.42 -21.24 35.44
C PRO A 678 25.08 -20.46 34.17
N LEU A 679 26.09 -20.13 33.37
CA LEU A 679 25.89 -19.41 32.12
C LEU A 679 25.16 -20.30 31.09
N GLU A 680 25.47 -21.59 31.11
CA GLU A 680 24.85 -22.66 30.34
C GLU A 680 24.46 -23.83 31.26
N PRO A 681 23.29 -23.78 31.93
CA PRO A 681 22.81 -24.87 32.77
C PRO A 681 22.44 -26.11 31.94
N ASP A 682 22.66 -27.29 32.52
CA ASP A 682 22.14 -28.55 31.96
C ASP A 682 20.62 -28.59 32.10
N VAL A 683 19.93 -28.80 30.98
CA VAL A 683 18.47 -28.80 30.90
C VAL A 683 17.87 -30.19 31.11
N GLN A 684 18.70 -31.25 31.15
CA GLN A 684 18.21 -32.61 31.37
C GLN A 684 17.55 -32.72 32.76
N GLY A 685 16.24 -33.01 32.77
CA GLY A 685 15.47 -33.18 34.00
C GLY A 685 14.93 -31.89 34.62
N LEU A 686 15.12 -30.71 33.99
CA LEU A 686 14.43 -29.49 34.40
C LEU A 686 12.99 -29.47 33.85
N GLU A 687 12.06 -28.94 34.64
CA GLU A 687 10.65 -28.79 34.22
C GLU A 687 10.52 -27.75 33.11
N GLU A 688 9.84 -28.11 32.03
CA GLU A 688 9.54 -27.19 30.93
C GLU A 688 8.27 -26.38 31.20
N LEU A 689 8.36 -25.08 30.92
CA LEU A 689 7.21 -24.18 30.98
C LEU A 689 7.10 -23.33 29.71
N THR A 690 5.87 -22.93 29.39
CA THR A 690 5.57 -22.02 28.29
C THR A 690 5.53 -20.58 28.83
N VAL A 691 6.36 -19.70 28.26
CA VAL A 691 6.42 -18.27 28.61
C VAL A 691 6.03 -17.42 27.42
N THR A 692 5.21 -16.39 27.62
CA THR A 692 4.83 -15.47 26.53
C THR A 692 5.81 -14.31 26.45
N MET A 693 6.49 -14.13 25.31
CA MET A 693 7.35 -12.97 25.01
C MET A 693 6.78 -12.21 23.81
N HIS A 694 6.48 -10.91 23.96
CA HIS A 694 5.90 -10.06 22.90
C HIS A 694 4.77 -10.75 22.10
N GLN A 695 3.76 -11.24 22.82
CA GLN A 695 2.59 -11.91 22.24
C GLN A 695 2.85 -13.27 21.56
N SER A 696 4.06 -13.83 21.67
CA SER A 696 4.38 -15.18 21.19
C SER A 696 4.81 -16.10 22.34
N SER A 697 4.33 -17.33 22.35
CA SER A 697 4.79 -18.34 23.31
C SER A 697 6.18 -18.87 22.96
N THR A 698 7.08 -18.90 23.93
CA THR A 698 8.39 -19.57 23.86
C THR A 698 8.51 -20.58 24.99
N ARG A 699 9.43 -21.51 24.85
CA ARG A 699 9.72 -22.54 25.84
C ARG A 699 10.84 -22.07 26.75
N GLY A 700 10.76 -22.41 28.02
CA GLY A 700 11.80 -22.16 29.00
C GLY A 700 11.84 -23.27 30.05
N TYR A 701 12.95 -23.34 30.76
CA TYR A 701 13.20 -24.34 31.80
C TYR A 701 13.16 -23.68 33.16
N HIS A 702 12.42 -24.30 34.06
CA HIS A 702 12.34 -23.91 35.45
C HIS A 702 13.66 -24.24 36.14
N MET A 703 14.41 -23.24 36.62
CA MET A 703 15.76 -23.45 37.17
C MET A 703 15.77 -24.15 38.53
N GLY A 704 14.61 -24.30 39.18
CA GLY A 704 14.45 -25.03 40.44
C GLY A 704 14.54 -24.17 41.69
N SER A 705 14.22 -24.78 42.83
CA SER A 705 14.04 -24.11 44.13
C SER A 705 15.27 -23.31 44.57
N LYS A 706 16.49 -23.83 44.36
CA LYS A 706 17.74 -23.14 44.71
C LYS A 706 17.78 -21.68 44.22
N TYR A 707 17.36 -21.43 42.99
CA TYR A 707 17.38 -20.08 42.39
C TYR A 707 16.10 -19.31 42.72
N ASN A 708 14.95 -19.98 42.65
CA ASN A 708 13.66 -19.38 42.91
C ASN A 708 13.53 -18.87 44.35
N ASP A 709 13.96 -19.67 45.33
CA ASP A 709 13.89 -19.31 46.75
C ASP A 709 14.77 -18.09 47.04
N TRP A 710 15.97 -18.03 46.43
CA TRP A 710 16.86 -16.89 46.57
C TRP A 710 16.26 -15.61 45.99
N PHE A 711 15.72 -15.65 44.76
CA PHE A 711 15.05 -14.48 44.18
C PHE A 711 13.80 -14.13 44.98
N SER A 712 13.01 -15.12 45.41
CA SER A 712 11.80 -14.90 46.19
C SER A 712 12.09 -14.22 47.52
N GLN A 713 13.17 -14.62 48.20
CA GLN A 713 13.64 -13.99 49.42
C GLN A 713 14.08 -12.54 49.19
N CYS A 714 14.77 -12.27 48.07
CA CYS A 714 15.23 -10.92 47.73
C CYS A 714 14.07 -9.98 47.38
N PHE A 715 13.09 -10.45 46.60
CA PHE A 715 11.92 -9.69 46.18
C PHE A 715 10.82 -9.60 47.26
N GLY A 716 10.76 -10.56 48.18
CA GLY A 716 9.73 -10.64 49.23
C GLY A 716 8.40 -11.25 48.75
N TYR A 717 8.39 -11.88 47.58
CA TYR A 717 7.26 -12.60 47.01
C TYR A 717 7.78 -13.74 46.12
N LYS A 718 6.92 -14.72 45.80
CA LYS A 718 7.32 -15.87 44.97
C LYS A 718 7.77 -15.43 43.57
N VAL A 719 9.01 -15.79 43.21
CA VAL A 719 9.64 -15.52 41.92
C VAL A 719 10.29 -16.78 41.37
N VAL A 720 10.11 -17.01 40.08
CA VAL A 720 10.70 -18.12 39.33
C VAL A 720 11.76 -17.59 38.39
N LEU A 721 12.95 -18.20 38.41
CA LEU A 721 13.99 -18.02 37.41
C LEU A 721 13.79 -19.04 36.28
N VAL A 722 13.70 -18.54 35.06
CA VAL A 722 13.52 -19.36 33.87
C VAL A 722 14.73 -19.21 32.96
N TYR A 723 15.30 -20.35 32.54
CA TYR A 723 16.32 -20.40 31.50
C TYR A 723 15.67 -20.64 30.15
N LEU A 724 15.88 -19.74 29.20
CA LEU A 724 15.33 -19.85 27.84
C LEU A 724 16.20 -20.72 26.91
N GLY A 725 17.45 -20.98 27.30
CA GLY A 725 18.30 -21.96 26.64
C GLY A 725 18.63 -21.72 25.16
N PRO A 726 18.94 -22.78 24.40
CA PRO A 726 19.08 -22.74 22.95
C PRO A 726 17.72 -22.63 22.23
N HIS A 727 16.60 -22.83 22.95
CA HIS A 727 15.24 -22.71 22.44
C HIS A 727 14.70 -21.29 22.45
N TRP A 728 15.57 -20.32 22.66
CA TRP A 728 15.25 -18.92 22.55
C TRP A 728 14.94 -18.61 21.08
N ARG A 729 13.65 -18.54 20.75
CA ARG A 729 13.19 -18.54 19.37
C ARG A 729 13.31 -17.17 18.72
N ARG A 730 13.30 -17.21 17.39
CA ARG A 730 12.86 -16.12 16.50
C ARG A 730 11.38 -15.79 16.81
N VAL A 731 11.13 -14.75 17.62
CA VAL A 731 9.79 -14.31 18.02
C VAL A 731 9.15 -13.46 16.90
N LEU A 732 7.86 -13.69 16.63
CA LEU A 732 7.09 -12.89 15.69
C LEU A 732 6.99 -11.44 16.17
N GLY A 733 7.57 -10.50 15.43
CA GLY A 733 7.25 -9.10 15.67
C GLY A 733 7.21 -8.24 14.43
N SER A 734 6.92 -6.98 14.69
CA SER A 734 6.44 -6.01 13.70
C SER A 734 7.55 -5.23 13.01
N PHE A 735 8.81 -5.37 13.46
CA PHE A 735 9.96 -4.59 12.97
C PHE A 735 11.21 -5.38 12.50
N PRO A 736 11.14 -6.64 12.04
CA PRO A 736 12.32 -7.29 11.46
C PRO A 736 12.83 -6.49 10.24
N PRO A 737 14.11 -6.65 9.85
CA PRO A 737 14.69 -5.90 8.73
C PRO A 737 13.83 -5.97 7.47
N GLY A 738 13.32 -7.15 7.10
CA GLY A 738 12.43 -7.31 5.94
C GLY A 738 11.06 -6.61 6.02
N LYS A 739 10.69 -6.02 7.17
CA LYS A 739 9.52 -5.14 7.33
C LYS A 739 9.91 -3.67 7.50
N SER A 740 11.17 -3.36 7.79
CA SER A 740 11.66 -1.99 7.81
C SER A 740 11.72 -1.46 6.39
N GLN A 741 11.16 -0.27 6.16
CA GLN A 741 11.25 0.43 4.88
C GLN A 741 12.71 0.54 4.40
N ALA A 742 13.65 0.72 5.33
CA ALA A 742 15.07 0.79 5.01
C ALA A 742 15.64 -0.52 4.43
N HIS A 743 15.14 -1.71 4.80
CA HIS A 743 15.84 -2.98 4.50
C HIS A 743 15.01 -3.96 3.65
N ARG A 744 13.89 -3.51 3.07
CA ARG A 744 12.95 -4.36 2.33
C ARG A 744 13.51 -4.91 1.00
N GLU A 745 14.58 -4.32 0.47
CA GLU A 745 15.06 -4.52 -0.90
C GLU A 745 16.26 -5.50 -1.04
N GLN A 746 16.84 -6.03 0.04
CA GLN A 746 18.13 -6.78 0.00
C GLN A 746 18.02 -8.32 -0.04
N ALA A 747 17.15 -8.90 -0.89
CA ALA A 747 16.90 -10.34 -0.94
C ALA A 747 17.28 -11.08 -2.24
N THR A 748 18.57 -11.17 -2.60
CA THR A 748 19.06 -12.11 -3.64
C THR A 748 20.46 -12.71 -3.31
N PRO A 749 20.78 -13.97 -3.70
CA PRO A 749 22.01 -14.67 -3.31
C PRO A 749 23.27 -14.28 -4.12
N LEU A 750 24.45 -14.51 -3.54
CA LEU A 750 25.76 -13.98 -3.98
C LEU A 750 26.35 -14.56 -5.29
N VAL A 751 25.94 -15.75 -5.73
CA VAL A 751 26.37 -16.31 -7.02
C VAL A 751 25.20 -17.04 -7.65
N SER A 752 24.75 -16.56 -8.82
CA SER A 752 23.62 -17.15 -9.51
C SER A 752 23.98 -18.52 -10.07
N LYS A 753 22.98 -19.41 -10.18
CA LYS A 753 23.09 -20.68 -10.93
C LYS A 753 23.65 -20.47 -12.35
N ARG A 754 23.49 -19.27 -12.93
CA ARG A 754 24.05 -18.90 -14.23
C ARG A 754 25.56 -18.72 -14.18
N SER A 755 26.15 -18.15 -13.13
CA SER A 755 27.60 -17.90 -13.04
C SER A 755 28.42 -19.21 -12.97
N ALA A 756 27.93 -20.23 -12.25
CA ALA A 756 28.54 -21.56 -12.24
C ALA A 756 28.39 -22.30 -13.58
N THR A 757 27.30 -22.03 -14.30
CA THR A 757 27.03 -22.61 -15.63
C THR A 757 27.85 -21.91 -16.72
N VAL A 758 28.08 -20.60 -16.56
CA VAL A 758 28.93 -19.77 -17.42
C VAL A 758 30.40 -20.14 -17.25
N LEU A 759 30.90 -20.44 -16.05
CA LEU A 759 32.27 -20.93 -15.83
C LEU A 759 32.52 -22.32 -16.46
N ALA A 760 31.51 -23.21 -16.42
CA ALA A 760 31.56 -24.50 -17.11
C ALA A 760 31.48 -24.33 -18.64
N LEU A 761 30.62 -23.44 -19.14
CA LEU A 761 30.50 -23.09 -20.56
C LEU A 761 31.74 -22.37 -21.11
N LEU A 762 32.38 -21.49 -20.34
CA LEU A 762 33.63 -20.81 -20.74
C LEU A 762 34.79 -21.78 -20.83
N SER A 763 34.87 -22.76 -19.93
CA SER A 763 35.89 -23.82 -19.99
C SER A 763 35.65 -24.76 -21.19
N LEU A 764 34.38 -24.98 -21.57
CA LEU A 764 34.01 -25.74 -22.77
C LEU A 764 34.27 -24.95 -24.06
N LEU A 765 34.00 -23.63 -24.06
CA LEU A 765 34.21 -22.73 -25.19
C LEU A 765 35.69 -22.45 -25.45
N LEU A 766 36.53 -22.38 -24.40
CA LEU A 766 37.99 -22.28 -24.54
C LEU A 766 38.62 -23.53 -25.17
N ASN A 767 37.96 -24.69 -25.08
CA ASN A 767 38.36 -25.91 -25.79
C ASN A 767 37.87 -25.96 -27.25
N ILE A 768 36.78 -25.27 -27.58
CA ILE A 768 36.18 -25.26 -28.93
C ILE A 768 36.70 -24.08 -29.78
N GLY A 769 37.27 -23.05 -29.15
CA GLY A 769 37.71 -21.80 -29.78
C GLY A 769 39.13 -21.76 -30.34
N VAL A 770 39.81 -22.89 -30.56
CA VAL A 770 41.05 -22.88 -31.36
C VAL A 770 40.67 -23.05 -32.85
N PRO A 771 40.89 -22.04 -33.71
CA PRO A 771 40.44 -22.09 -35.10
C PRO A 771 41.22 -23.13 -35.90
N LEU A 772 40.46 -23.92 -36.66
CA LEU A 772 40.94 -24.71 -37.80
C LEU A 772 41.58 -23.78 -38.84
N GLY A 773 42.88 -23.54 -38.67
CA GLY A 773 43.71 -22.75 -39.56
C GLY A 773 45.18 -23.10 -39.34
N GLN A 774 45.54 -24.31 -39.77
CA GLN A 774 46.90 -24.88 -39.90
C GLN A 774 47.95 -24.45 -38.84
N ARG A 775 48.06 -25.25 -37.78
CA ARG A 775 49.33 -25.79 -37.22
C ARG A 775 48.97 -26.94 -36.29
N GLU A 776 49.65 -28.09 -36.43
CA GLU A 776 49.43 -29.28 -35.60
C GLU A 776 49.51 -28.94 -34.11
N ILE A 777 48.41 -29.16 -33.38
CA ILE A 777 48.39 -29.09 -31.92
C ILE A 777 48.90 -30.44 -31.42
N SER A 778 50.03 -30.45 -30.72
CA SER A 778 50.60 -31.66 -30.11
C SER A 778 49.61 -32.33 -29.16
N SER A 779 49.51 -33.67 -29.22
CA SER A 779 48.65 -34.51 -28.37
C SER A 779 48.83 -34.27 -26.87
N PHE A 780 49.98 -33.72 -26.44
CA PHE A 780 50.25 -33.38 -25.04
C PHE A 780 49.43 -32.17 -24.56
N THR A 781 49.17 -31.18 -25.41
CA THR A 781 48.43 -29.95 -25.04
C THR A 781 46.94 -30.21 -24.85
N LEU A 782 46.37 -31.15 -25.64
CA LEU A 782 44.97 -31.55 -25.52
C LEU A 782 44.70 -32.31 -24.21
N LEU A 783 45.64 -33.15 -23.76
CA LEU A 783 45.51 -33.91 -22.52
C LEU A 783 45.48 -33.00 -21.28
N VAL A 784 46.28 -31.93 -21.26
CA VAL A 784 46.30 -30.96 -20.13
C VAL A 784 44.98 -30.18 -20.02
N LEU A 785 44.41 -29.75 -21.15
CA LEU A 785 43.15 -29.01 -21.20
C LEU A 785 41.94 -29.83 -20.73
N VAL A 786 41.89 -31.12 -21.09
CA VAL A 786 40.85 -32.04 -20.62
C VAL A 786 40.97 -32.29 -19.12
N THR A 787 42.20 -32.46 -18.60
CA THR A 787 42.43 -32.73 -17.17
C THR A 787 42.03 -31.54 -16.29
N ILE A 788 42.28 -30.30 -16.72
CA ILE A 788 41.87 -29.07 -16.03
C ILE A 788 40.34 -28.92 -16.02
N THR A 789 39.68 -29.24 -17.14
CA THR A 789 38.22 -29.14 -17.27
C THR A 789 37.51 -30.13 -16.34
N VAL A 790 38.04 -31.36 -16.21
CA VAL A 790 37.51 -32.36 -15.27
C VAL A 790 37.73 -31.94 -13.82
N ALA A 791 38.91 -31.40 -13.46
CA ALA A 791 39.17 -30.90 -12.11
C ALA A 791 38.24 -29.74 -11.70
N VAL A 792 37.94 -28.81 -12.63
CA VAL A 792 37.01 -27.70 -12.41
C VAL A 792 35.57 -28.22 -12.23
N LEU A 793 35.13 -29.18 -13.04
CA LEU A 793 33.80 -29.77 -12.92
C LEU A 793 33.62 -30.58 -11.64
N VAL A 794 34.64 -31.31 -11.20
CA VAL A 794 34.64 -32.05 -9.91
C VAL A 794 34.59 -31.08 -8.73
N THR A 795 35.31 -29.95 -8.79
CA THR A 795 35.29 -28.91 -7.75
C THR A 795 33.94 -28.19 -7.69
N ILE A 796 33.31 -27.92 -8.86
CA ILE A 796 31.95 -27.34 -8.95
C ILE A 796 30.91 -28.34 -8.42
N GLY A 797 31.07 -29.64 -8.73
CA GLY A 797 30.22 -30.72 -8.22
C GLY A 797 30.28 -30.86 -6.70
N ALA A 798 31.48 -30.81 -6.13
CA ALA A 798 31.69 -30.84 -4.68
C ALA A 798 31.05 -29.63 -3.96
N ASN A 799 31.12 -28.42 -4.55
CA ASN A 799 30.47 -27.21 -4.01
C ASN A 799 28.94 -27.24 -4.13
N ARG A 800 28.39 -27.93 -5.14
CA ARG A 800 26.94 -28.03 -5.40
C ARG A 800 26.23 -28.99 -4.44
N TYR A 801 26.94 -30.00 -3.94
CA TYR A 801 26.43 -30.93 -2.93
C TYR A 801 26.79 -30.52 -1.49
N GLY A 802 27.88 -29.77 -1.28
CA GLY A 802 28.28 -29.29 0.06
C GLY A 802 27.52 -28.07 0.58
N SER A 803 26.88 -27.28 -0.28
CA SER A 803 26.18 -26.04 0.12
C SER A 803 24.67 -26.14 -0.07
N GLY A 804 24.03 -27.02 0.70
CA GLY A 804 22.60 -26.92 0.96
C GLY A 804 22.31 -25.68 1.82
N CYS A 805 21.74 -24.64 1.23
CA CYS A 805 21.10 -23.53 1.98
C CYS A 805 20.04 -22.92 1.04
N GLY A 806 18.75 -23.29 1.15
CA GLY A 806 17.88 -23.02 2.29
C GLY A 806 17.00 -21.83 1.92
N LYS A 807 15.68 -22.04 1.73
CA LYS A 807 14.67 -20.96 1.64
C LYS A 807 15.01 -19.92 2.73
N ARG A 808 15.06 -18.61 2.42
CA ARG A 808 15.15 -17.59 3.47
C ARG A 808 13.90 -17.77 4.36
N LYS A 809 14.04 -18.48 5.48
CA LYS A 809 13.12 -18.37 6.61
C LYS A 809 13.08 -16.87 6.91
N GLU A 810 11.90 -16.25 6.81
CA GLU A 810 11.73 -14.88 7.31
C GLU A 810 12.34 -14.81 8.71
N GLU A 811 13.31 -13.91 8.90
CA GLU A 811 13.92 -13.69 10.20
C GLU A 811 12.98 -12.82 11.01
N ARG A 812 11.88 -13.44 11.45
CA ARG A 812 10.96 -12.86 12.41
C ARG A 812 11.58 -13.03 13.78
N ILE A 813 12.50 -12.15 14.15
CA ILE A 813 13.16 -12.17 15.46
C ILE A 813 12.83 -10.86 16.16
N THR A 814 11.95 -10.87 17.15
CA THR A 814 11.76 -9.69 18.00
C THR A 814 11.95 -10.04 19.46
N PHE A 815 12.95 -9.44 20.09
CA PHE A 815 13.17 -9.61 21.53
C PHE A 815 11.99 -9.01 22.30
N ALA A 816 11.79 -9.32 23.58
CA ALA A 816 10.85 -8.60 24.46
C ALA A 816 11.13 -7.09 24.63
N ASP A 817 12.14 -6.54 23.94
CA ASP A 817 12.38 -5.10 23.73
C ASP A 817 12.32 -4.71 22.24
N THR A 818 11.56 -5.47 21.45
CA THR A 818 11.24 -5.29 20.02
C THR A 818 12.34 -5.70 19.03
N ALA A 819 13.63 -5.62 19.38
CA ALA A 819 14.74 -6.03 18.52
C ALA A 819 15.92 -6.66 19.32
N PRO A 820 16.81 -7.43 18.66
CA PRO A 820 18.00 -8.04 19.27
C PRO A 820 18.94 -7.05 19.95
N TYR A 821 19.11 -5.87 19.34
CA TYR A 821 20.00 -4.84 19.84
C TYR A 821 19.26 -3.51 19.91
N LEU A 822 19.64 -2.72 20.91
CA LEU A 822 19.31 -1.31 20.98
C LEU A 822 20.59 -0.48 20.89
N MET A 823 20.57 0.52 20.01
CA MET A 823 21.65 1.50 19.89
C MET A 823 21.19 2.90 20.30
N ILE A 824 22.06 3.64 21.00
CA ILE A 824 21.88 5.06 21.32
C ILE A 824 23.14 5.86 21.00
N SER A 825 22.98 7.17 20.81
CA SER A 825 24.11 8.11 20.67
C SER A 825 24.38 8.86 21.97
N GLU A 826 25.65 9.00 22.36
CA GLU A 826 26.05 9.86 23.48
C GLU A 826 25.66 11.32 23.24
N THR A 827 25.80 11.81 22.00
CA THR A 827 25.38 13.17 21.62
C THR A 827 23.90 13.42 21.92
N SER A 828 23.04 12.41 21.75
CA SER A 828 21.62 12.47 22.11
C SER A 828 21.39 12.42 23.62
N VAL A 829 22.20 11.65 24.36
CA VAL A 829 22.16 11.60 25.83
C VAL A 829 22.59 12.93 26.42
N ASP A 830 23.69 13.51 25.94
CA ASP A 830 24.22 14.80 26.38
C ASP A 830 23.22 15.93 26.16
N ASN A 831 22.52 15.90 25.02
CA ASN A 831 21.45 16.85 24.76
C ASN A 831 20.31 16.77 25.78
N VAL A 832 19.92 15.56 26.22
CA VAL A 832 18.91 15.40 27.27
C VAL A 832 19.45 15.84 28.63
N SER A 833 20.69 15.46 28.95
CA SER A 833 21.41 15.82 30.18
C SER A 833 21.52 17.34 30.36
N ALA A 834 21.92 18.07 29.31
CA ALA A 834 22.05 19.53 29.31
C ALA A 834 20.73 20.27 29.60
N ARG A 835 19.60 19.57 29.50
CA ARG A 835 18.27 20.12 29.76
C ARG A 835 17.72 19.74 31.13
N LEU A 836 18.42 18.91 31.91
CA LEU A 836 18.09 18.63 33.31
C LEU A 836 18.54 19.81 34.21
N ALA A 837 17.87 19.99 35.35
CA ALA A 837 18.21 21.08 36.27
C ALA A 837 19.37 20.66 37.19
N GLY A 838 20.34 21.58 37.41
CA GLY A 838 21.59 21.32 38.15
C GLY A 838 22.59 20.46 37.35
N ASP A 839 23.67 20.01 38.01
CA ASP A 839 24.72 19.15 37.40
C ASP A 839 24.27 17.68 37.16
N LYS A 840 22.97 17.45 36.97
CA LYS A 840 22.39 16.10 36.83
C LYS A 840 22.49 15.62 35.39
N ALA A 841 23.25 14.55 35.16
CA ALA A 841 23.29 13.86 33.87
C ALA A 841 22.20 12.78 33.76
N MET A 842 21.70 12.55 32.54
CA MET A 842 20.85 11.40 32.23
C MET A 842 21.67 10.12 32.32
N ASP A 843 21.21 9.17 33.13
CA ASP A 843 21.81 7.83 33.17
C ASP A 843 21.40 7.04 31.93
N LEU A 844 22.30 6.96 30.95
CA LEU A 844 22.06 6.26 29.68
C LEU A 844 21.72 4.78 29.87
N ARG A 845 22.21 4.14 30.95
CA ARG A 845 22.00 2.71 31.22
C ARG A 845 20.53 2.40 31.48
N LYS A 846 19.76 3.40 31.92
CA LYS A 846 18.30 3.29 32.07
C LYS A 846 17.56 3.15 30.73
N THR A 847 18.19 3.55 29.63
CA THR A 847 17.68 3.29 28.26
C THR A 847 17.98 1.86 27.80
N ARG A 848 18.80 1.12 28.54
CA ARG A 848 19.20 -0.26 28.30
C ARG A 848 19.82 -0.54 26.92
N PRO A 849 20.78 0.28 26.45
CA PRO A 849 21.38 0.07 25.14
C PRO A 849 22.26 -1.19 25.17
N ASN A 850 22.38 -1.88 24.05
CA ASN A 850 23.43 -2.87 23.86
C ASN A 850 24.69 -2.21 23.28
N ILE A 851 24.52 -1.22 22.40
CA ILE A 851 25.59 -0.51 21.70
C ILE A 851 25.44 0.98 21.94
N VAL A 852 26.52 1.66 22.35
CA VAL A 852 26.56 3.11 22.51
C VAL A 852 27.58 3.69 21.53
N ILE A 853 27.17 4.72 20.78
CA ILE A 853 28.00 5.37 19.77
C ILE A 853 28.31 6.81 20.20
N SER A 854 29.59 7.17 20.20
CA SER A 854 30.06 8.55 20.37
C SER A 854 30.35 9.20 19.01
N GLY A 855 30.59 10.51 19.00
CA GLY A 855 31.02 11.23 17.79
C GLY A 855 29.93 11.60 16.78
N ALA A 856 28.66 11.33 17.08
CA ALA A 856 27.54 11.81 16.25
C ALA A 856 27.54 13.35 16.20
N ARG A 857 27.33 13.91 15.00
CA ARG A 857 27.46 15.33 14.69
C ARG A 857 26.41 16.19 15.38
N THR A 858 25.18 15.69 15.47
CA THR A 858 24.05 16.41 16.08
C THR A 858 23.16 15.45 16.84
N ALA A 859 22.56 15.92 17.95
CA ALA A 859 21.64 15.13 18.73
C ALA A 859 20.47 14.61 17.88
N PHE A 860 20.11 13.35 18.10
CA PHE A 860 19.03 12.60 17.45
C PHE A 860 19.20 12.33 15.95
N GLU A 861 20.40 12.55 15.38
CA GLU A 861 20.62 12.22 13.97
C GLU A 861 20.56 10.72 13.68
N GLU A 862 20.66 9.88 14.72
CA GLU A 862 20.51 8.43 14.61
C GLU A 862 19.12 8.01 14.10
N ASP A 863 18.11 8.86 14.21
CA ASP A 863 16.78 8.65 13.63
C ASP A 863 16.79 8.48 12.10
N PHE A 864 17.87 8.94 11.45
CA PHE A 864 18.07 8.89 10.01
C PHE A 864 19.08 7.81 9.57
N TRP A 865 19.67 7.04 10.49
CA TRP A 865 20.64 6.01 10.12
C TRP A 865 19.93 4.72 9.71
N ALA A 866 20.24 4.20 8.53
CA ALA A 866 19.69 2.96 7.98
C ALA A 866 20.64 1.79 8.22
N GLU A 867 21.93 2.00 7.96
CA GLU A 867 22.99 1.01 8.11
C GLU A 867 24.23 1.63 8.76
N LEU A 868 24.83 0.86 9.67
CA LEU A 868 26.14 1.15 10.25
C LEU A 868 27.11 0.05 9.86
N MET A 869 28.34 0.44 9.53
CA MET A 869 29.48 -0.44 9.44
C MET A 869 30.38 -0.22 10.65
N VAL A 870 30.69 -1.30 11.36
CA VAL A 870 31.74 -1.32 12.39
C VAL A 870 33.00 -1.87 11.74
N GLY A 871 34.05 -1.06 11.70
CA GLY A 871 35.20 -1.29 10.82
C GLY A 871 34.77 -1.44 9.35
N GLU A 872 35.44 -2.33 8.61
CA GLU A 872 35.16 -2.57 7.18
C GLU A 872 34.21 -3.75 6.91
N LYS A 873 33.85 -4.53 7.94
CA LYS A 873 33.30 -5.89 7.74
C LYS A 873 31.98 -6.17 8.44
N ILE A 874 31.66 -5.48 9.53
CA ILE A 874 30.51 -5.81 10.37
C ILE A 874 29.37 -4.84 10.06
N ARG A 875 28.24 -5.39 9.61
CA ARG A 875 27.10 -4.61 9.15
C ARG A 875 25.91 -4.72 10.08
N LEU A 876 25.44 -3.57 10.56
CA LEU A 876 24.32 -3.43 11.48
C LEU A 876 23.17 -2.69 10.79
N LEU A 877 21.97 -3.26 10.84
CA LEU A 877 20.76 -2.79 10.16
C LEU A 877 19.82 -2.10 11.17
N LEU A 878 19.53 -0.82 10.95
CA LEU A 878 18.70 -0.01 11.85
C LEU A 878 17.30 0.12 11.28
N THR A 879 16.28 -0.22 12.06
CA THR A 879 14.94 -0.54 11.51
C THR A 879 13.83 0.43 11.92
N ALA A 880 13.76 0.82 13.18
CA ALA A 880 12.76 1.74 13.74
C ALA A 880 13.29 2.44 15.00
N ASN A 881 12.69 3.58 15.38
CA ASN A 881 13.01 4.25 16.65
C ASN A 881 12.47 3.45 17.84
N CYS A 882 13.14 3.52 19.00
CA CYS A 882 12.70 2.82 20.19
C CYS A 882 11.79 3.68 21.07
N ILE A 883 10.59 3.18 21.37
CA ILE A 883 9.69 3.81 22.35
C ILE A 883 10.22 3.66 23.77
N ARG A 884 10.08 4.71 24.58
CA ARG A 884 10.54 4.71 25.96
C ARG A 884 9.41 4.67 26.96
N CYS A 885 9.57 3.76 27.92
CA CYS A 885 8.64 3.54 29.00
C CYS A 885 9.13 4.21 30.30
N GLN A 886 8.40 3.96 31.38
CA GLN A 886 8.66 4.52 32.70
C GLN A 886 9.98 4.06 33.34
N SER A 887 10.72 3.10 32.76
CA SER A 887 12.02 2.64 33.28
C SER A 887 13.05 3.77 33.40
N LEU A 888 12.99 4.80 32.55
CA LEU A 888 13.90 5.96 32.63
C LEU A 888 13.78 6.72 33.94
N ASN A 889 12.61 6.63 34.56
CA ASN A 889 12.29 7.31 35.81
C ASN A 889 12.59 6.44 37.02
N VAL A 890 13.00 5.17 36.87
CA VAL A 890 13.34 4.31 38.02
C VAL A 890 14.64 4.77 38.65
N ASP A 891 14.64 4.91 39.97
CA ASP A 891 15.83 5.14 40.76
C ASP A 891 16.47 3.79 41.12
N TYR A 892 17.63 3.57 40.53
CA TYR A 892 18.41 2.35 40.66
C TYR A 892 18.95 2.17 42.09
N MET A 893 19.09 3.23 42.89
CA MET A 893 19.58 3.10 44.26
C MET A 893 18.48 2.67 45.24
N THR A 894 17.23 3.03 44.96
CA THR A 894 16.10 2.76 45.85
C THR A 894 15.19 1.65 45.34
N GLY A 895 15.29 1.25 44.07
CA GLY A 895 14.39 0.27 43.46
C GLY A 895 12.95 0.79 43.35
N LYS A 896 12.77 2.11 43.30
CA LYS A 896 11.47 2.78 43.25
C LYS A 896 11.40 3.74 42.08
N MET A 897 10.19 4.18 41.76
CA MET A 897 10.01 5.30 40.83
C MET A 897 10.64 6.56 41.42
N GLY A 898 11.58 7.14 40.70
CA GLY A 898 12.30 8.34 41.08
C GLY A 898 11.36 9.55 41.18
N THR A 899 11.64 10.41 42.15
CA THR A 899 10.90 11.66 42.41
C THR A 899 11.74 12.87 41.97
N GLY A 900 11.10 14.00 41.65
CA GLY A 900 11.80 15.19 41.16
C GLY A 900 12.37 15.02 39.75
N ASP A 901 13.57 15.56 39.47
CA ASP A 901 14.12 15.61 38.11
C ASP A 901 14.49 14.25 37.52
N SER A 902 14.88 13.27 38.34
CA SER A 902 15.12 11.89 37.89
C SER A 902 13.83 11.18 37.46
N GLY A 903 12.67 11.60 37.99
CA GLY A 903 11.32 11.21 37.55
C GLY A 903 10.76 12.07 36.40
N ASN A 904 11.48 13.14 36.02
CA ASN A 904 11.06 14.04 34.94
C ASN A 904 11.74 13.73 33.60
N ILE A 905 12.72 12.83 33.52
CA ILE A 905 13.43 12.51 32.26
C ILE A 905 12.44 12.08 31.17
N LEU A 906 11.55 11.13 31.49
CA LEU A 906 10.50 10.72 30.56
C LEU A 906 9.57 11.89 30.19
N LYS A 907 9.23 12.75 31.14
CA LYS A 907 8.39 13.93 30.93
C LYS A 907 9.07 14.97 30.03
N LYS A 908 10.40 15.13 30.11
CA LYS A 908 11.17 16.01 29.24
C LYS A 908 11.22 15.46 27.82
N LEU A 909 11.57 14.17 27.67
CA LEU A 909 11.51 13.48 26.38
C LEU A 909 10.10 13.51 25.76
N MET A 910 9.04 13.45 26.59
CA MET A 910 7.66 13.56 26.11
C MET A 910 7.30 14.93 25.51
N LYS A 911 8.05 16.00 25.83
CA LYS A 911 7.79 17.34 25.29
C LYS A 911 8.34 17.52 23.88
N ASP A 912 9.48 16.91 23.56
CA ASP A 912 10.24 17.16 22.34
C ASP A 912 10.41 15.92 21.44
N ARG A 913 10.32 14.72 22.01
CA ARG A 913 10.53 13.45 21.33
C ARG A 913 9.26 12.58 21.24
N ARG A 914 8.08 13.15 21.48
CA ARG A 914 6.76 12.56 21.19
C ARG A 914 6.34 12.88 19.76
N VAL A 915 7.19 12.50 18.81
CA VAL A 915 7.13 12.95 17.41
C VAL A 915 6.68 11.86 16.45
N ASP A 916 6.63 10.60 16.89
CA ASP A 916 6.23 9.46 16.05
C ASP A 916 4.73 9.18 16.23
N LYS A 917 3.96 9.26 15.15
CA LYS A 917 2.49 9.08 15.16
C LYS A 917 2.06 7.73 15.74
N GLY A 918 2.83 6.66 15.48
CA GLY A 918 2.56 5.31 16.02
C GLY A 918 2.97 5.10 17.49
N ALA A 919 3.72 6.04 18.09
CA ALA A 919 4.08 6.05 19.50
C ALA A 919 3.38 7.20 20.23
N ARG A 920 2.09 7.43 19.94
CA ARG A 920 1.38 8.64 20.36
C ARG A 920 1.42 8.90 21.88
N PHE A 921 1.75 7.96 22.76
CA PHE A 921 1.78 8.16 24.21
C PHE A 921 3.14 7.93 24.87
N SER A 922 4.21 7.76 24.08
CA SER A 922 5.55 7.51 24.59
C SER A 922 6.58 8.24 23.74
N PRO A 923 7.65 8.80 24.33
CA PRO A 923 8.67 9.45 23.52
C PRO A 923 9.57 8.40 22.88
N VAL A 924 10.27 8.79 21.82
CA VAL A 924 11.24 7.92 21.13
C VAL A 924 12.68 8.36 21.37
N PHE A 925 13.55 7.40 21.66
CA PHE A 925 14.97 7.65 21.93
C PHE A 925 15.77 6.39 21.58
N GLY A 926 16.79 6.48 20.73
CA GLY A 926 17.57 5.32 20.26
C GLY A 926 16.89 4.51 19.16
N ARG A 927 17.62 3.53 18.63
CA ARG A 927 17.30 2.77 17.41
C ARG A 927 17.33 1.27 17.63
N TYR A 928 16.35 0.57 17.08
CA TYR A 928 16.36 -0.89 17.02
C TYR A 928 17.30 -1.39 15.93
N VAL A 929 18.23 -2.26 16.31
CA VAL A 929 19.31 -2.75 15.46
C VAL A 929 19.25 -4.27 15.31
N PHE A 930 19.53 -4.72 14.09
CA PHE A 930 19.58 -6.11 13.68
C PHE A 930 20.92 -6.41 13.02
N LEU A 931 21.40 -7.63 13.20
CA LEU A 931 22.64 -8.09 12.58
C LEU A 931 22.37 -8.55 11.15
N ASP A 932 23.23 -8.17 10.19
CA ASP A 932 23.20 -8.81 8.87
C ASP A 932 23.64 -10.28 8.99
N ARG A 933 22.99 -11.18 8.24
CA ARG A 933 23.13 -12.66 8.42
C ARG A 933 24.56 -13.19 8.25
N TYR A 934 25.44 -12.43 7.61
CA TYR A 934 26.83 -12.80 7.36
C TYR A 934 27.80 -12.40 8.49
N CYS A 935 27.29 -11.70 9.49
CA CYS A 935 28.07 -11.18 10.61
C CYS A 935 27.81 -11.94 11.92
N GLU A 936 27.11 -13.08 11.88
CA GLU A 936 26.86 -13.91 13.06
C GLU A 936 28.17 -14.47 13.64
N ASN A 937 28.31 -14.40 14.96
CA ASN A 937 29.50 -14.68 15.75
C ASN A 937 30.70 -13.76 15.49
N ALA A 938 30.51 -12.62 14.81
CA ALA A 938 31.55 -11.59 14.72
C ALA A 938 31.69 -10.86 16.06
N SER A 939 32.92 -10.50 16.42
CA SER A 939 33.19 -9.76 17.65
C SER A 939 33.35 -8.27 17.36
N ILE A 940 32.80 -7.42 18.21
CA ILE A 940 33.00 -5.97 18.19
C ILE A 940 33.61 -5.51 19.52
N ARG A 941 34.44 -4.46 19.46
CA ARG A 941 35.16 -3.92 20.63
C ARG A 941 34.86 -2.45 20.85
N VAL A 942 34.98 -2.02 22.11
CA VAL A 942 34.97 -0.60 22.45
C VAL A 942 36.19 0.09 21.81
N GLY A 943 35.96 1.25 21.20
CA GLY A 943 36.96 2.02 20.43
C GLY A 943 36.99 1.69 18.93
N GLU A 944 36.17 0.76 18.44
CA GLU A 944 36.09 0.49 17.01
C GLU A 944 35.37 1.62 16.26
N GLU A 945 35.94 2.00 15.11
CA GLU A 945 35.37 3.03 14.23
C GLU A 945 34.03 2.57 13.65
N VAL A 946 33.06 3.49 13.65
CA VAL A 946 31.72 3.26 13.13
C VAL A 946 31.43 4.27 12.03
N THR A 947 31.05 3.78 10.86
CA THR A 947 30.62 4.61 9.74
C THR A 947 29.15 4.38 9.45
N VAL A 948 28.41 5.46 9.18
CA VAL A 948 27.04 5.36 8.69
C VAL A 948 27.11 5.10 7.19
N SER A 949 27.03 3.82 6.79
CA SER A 949 27.11 3.42 5.39
C SER A 949 25.85 3.75 4.61
N ARG A 950 24.71 3.90 5.29
CA ARG A 950 23.46 4.35 4.68
C ARG A 950 22.59 5.15 5.63
N ARG A 951 22.06 6.28 5.16
CA ARG A 951 21.03 7.09 5.82
C ARG A 951 19.71 7.02 5.05
N VAL A 952 18.59 7.22 5.74
CA VAL A 952 17.28 7.45 5.14
C VAL A 952 16.99 8.94 5.07
N GLU A 953 16.28 9.38 4.02
CA GLU A 953 15.95 10.80 3.81
C GLU A 953 14.87 11.31 4.76
N GLU A 954 13.81 10.51 4.94
CA GLU A 954 12.79 10.77 5.94
C GLU A 954 13.20 10.21 7.30
N ARG A 955 12.95 10.98 8.35
CA ARG A 955 13.16 10.54 9.73
C ARG A 955 12.36 9.26 9.94
N THR A 956 13.02 8.15 10.27
CA THR A 956 12.29 6.90 10.52
C THR A 956 11.29 7.15 11.66
N THR A 957 10.09 6.58 11.61
CA THR A 957 9.09 6.72 12.68
C THR A 957 8.72 5.37 13.29
N TYR A 958 8.37 5.37 14.57
CA TYR A 958 7.79 4.22 15.23
C TYR A 958 6.36 3.98 14.70
N GLY A 959 6.16 2.82 14.10
CA GLY A 959 4.84 2.32 13.74
C GLY A 959 4.22 2.84 12.44
N GLU A 960 4.93 3.58 11.59
CA GLU A 960 4.50 3.75 10.19
C GLU A 960 4.67 2.42 9.42
N HIS A 961 3.71 1.54 9.64
CA HIS A 961 3.16 0.72 8.58
C HIS A 961 1.97 1.49 8.02
N ASN A 962 2.01 1.79 6.72
CA ASN A 962 0.90 2.38 5.98
C ASN A 962 -0.44 1.68 6.36
N PRO A 963 -1.49 2.40 6.79
CA PRO A 963 -2.73 1.81 7.33
C PRO A 963 -3.55 0.99 6.32
N ARG A 964 -3.08 0.76 5.09
CA ARG A 964 -3.74 -0.10 4.10
C ARG A 964 -3.62 -1.61 4.36
N PHE A 965 -2.98 -2.06 5.45
CA PHE A 965 -2.81 -3.49 5.76
C PHE A 965 -3.37 -3.98 7.11
N ASN A 966 -4.07 -3.13 7.88
CA ASN A 966 -4.72 -3.59 9.13
C ASN A 966 -6.01 -4.39 8.95
N LEU A 967 -6.35 -4.78 7.70
CA LEU A 967 -7.40 -5.77 7.41
C LEU A 967 -6.85 -7.17 7.07
N GLU A 968 -5.53 -7.38 7.05
CA GLU A 968 -4.93 -8.68 6.72
C GLU A 968 -4.16 -9.37 7.85
N ILE A 969 -3.98 -8.72 9.02
CA ILE A 969 -3.27 -9.34 10.16
C ILE A 969 -4.21 -10.17 11.07
N SER A 970 -5.52 -10.21 10.79
CA SER A 970 -6.45 -11.12 11.47
C SER A 970 -6.44 -12.55 10.92
N ALA A 971 -5.65 -12.85 9.89
CA ALA A 971 -5.59 -14.18 9.27
C ALA A 971 -4.33 -14.99 9.64
N TYR A 972 -3.39 -14.44 10.41
CA TYR A 972 -2.04 -15.02 10.60
C TYR A 972 -1.64 -15.30 12.07
N GLN A 973 -2.60 -15.41 13.00
CA GLN A 973 -2.33 -15.63 14.44
C GLN A 973 -2.87 -16.95 15.03
N GLN A 974 -3.15 -17.95 14.20
CA GLN A 974 -3.32 -19.35 14.63
C GLN A 974 -2.37 -20.21 13.81
N LEU A 975 -1.22 -20.60 14.38
CA LEU A 975 -0.43 -21.83 14.12
C LEU A 975 1.00 -21.71 14.71
N ASP A 976 1.16 -21.36 15.98
CA ASP A 976 2.46 -21.44 16.68
C ASP A 976 2.28 -21.97 18.13
N SER A 977 1.68 -23.16 18.28
CA SER A 977 1.81 -23.98 19.50
C SER A 977 1.79 -25.48 19.16
N ILE A 978 2.58 -26.25 19.90
CA ILE A 978 2.93 -27.69 19.77
C ILE A 978 4.09 -28.00 18.81
N TYR A 979 5.30 -28.03 19.37
CA TYR A 979 6.16 -29.23 19.47
C TYR A 979 7.38 -28.88 20.35
N ASP A 980 7.30 -29.13 21.65
CA ASP A 980 8.31 -29.83 22.51
C ASP A 980 7.49 -30.97 23.16
N LEU A 981 7.87 -32.24 23.26
CA LEU A 981 9.17 -32.89 23.46
C LEU A 981 9.21 -34.31 22.81
N CYS A 982 10.44 -34.80 22.62
CA CYS A 982 11.00 -36.09 22.13
C CYS A 982 10.38 -37.42 22.66
N PRO A 983 10.63 -38.62 22.04
CA PRO A 983 11.94 -39.10 21.53
C PRO A 983 12.02 -39.94 20.19
N VAL A 984 13.13 -39.74 19.43
CA VAL A 984 14.08 -40.73 18.81
C VAL A 984 13.50 -41.84 17.86
N THR A 985 13.91 -42.13 16.60
CA THR A 985 15.08 -41.79 15.71
C THR A 985 14.78 -42.22 14.24
N VAL A 986 15.17 -41.52 13.15
CA VAL A 986 15.26 -40.06 12.89
C VAL A 986 14.88 -39.64 11.42
N PRO A 987 13.80 -40.14 10.76
CA PRO A 987 13.69 -40.15 9.28
C PRO A 987 12.42 -39.50 8.64
N ARG A 988 12.52 -39.25 7.31
CA ARG A 988 11.50 -39.36 6.22
C ARG A 988 10.32 -38.36 6.02
N HIS A 989 10.30 -37.83 4.77
CA HIS A 989 9.23 -37.76 3.73
C HIS A 989 7.92 -36.94 3.88
N PHE A 990 7.63 -36.19 2.78
CA PHE A 990 6.36 -35.95 2.04
C PHE A 990 5.04 -35.52 2.73
N GLY A 991 4.31 -34.63 2.02
CA GLY A 991 2.84 -34.64 1.93
C GLY A 991 2.10 -33.70 2.90
N ILE A 992 1.53 -32.57 2.48
CA ILE A 992 0.19 -32.41 1.84
C ILE A 992 -0.99 -32.55 2.83
N ALA A 993 -1.46 -31.38 3.27
CA ALA A 993 -2.82 -30.84 3.12
C ALA A 993 -4.01 -31.31 3.98
N LEU A 994 -4.94 -30.33 4.10
CA LEU A 994 -6.39 -30.43 4.36
C LEU A 994 -6.72 -30.81 5.82
N SER A 995 -7.79 -30.36 6.48
CA SER A 995 -9.07 -29.81 6.03
C SER A 995 -9.83 -29.39 7.31
N ILE A 996 -10.49 -28.21 7.34
CA ILE A 996 -11.97 -28.06 7.30
C ILE A 996 -12.67 -28.31 8.65
N SER A 997 -13.42 -27.27 9.06
CA SER A 997 -14.71 -27.34 9.76
C SER A 997 -14.73 -27.92 11.17
N SER A 998 -15.68 -27.58 12.03
CA SER A 998 -16.76 -26.61 12.06
C SER A 998 -17.47 -26.85 13.39
N THR A 999 -18.33 -25.90 13.78
CA THR A 999 -19.60 -26.18 14.51
C THR A 999 -19.40 -26.71 15.95
N ILE A 1000 -20.25 -26.55 16.95
CA ILE A 1000 -21.62 -26.06 17.11
C ILE A 1000 -21.86 -26.15 18.63
N ASN A 1001 -22.65 -25.21 19.17
CA ASN A 1001 -23.55 -25.39 20.31
C ASN A 1001 -22.96 -25.80 21.68
N HIS A 1002 -23.58 -25.44 22.78
CA HIS A 1002 -24.46 -24.35 23.20
C HIS A 1002 -24.49 -24.56 24.72
N GLN A 1003 -24.80 -23.50 25.45
CA GLN A 1003 -25.29 -23.55 26.84
C GLN A 1003 -24.19 -23.63 27.91
N GLN A 1004 -23.89 -22.50 28.57
CA GLN A 1004 -24.69 -21.92 29.68
C GLN A 1004 -24.43 -22.72 30.98
N SER A 1005 -24.09 -22.17 32.15
CA SER A 1005 -24.34 -20.84 32.73
C SER A 1005 -23.82 -20.81 34.20
N PRO A 1006 -24.05 -19.77 35.07
CA PRO A 1006 -25.08 -18.68 35.02
C PRO A 1006 -24.73 -17.28 35.58
N LEU A 1007 -24.78 -16.13 34.85
CA LEU A 1007 -24.23 -15.73 33.52
C LEU A 1007 -24.29 -14.19 33.26
N HIS A 1008 -23.29 -13.68 32.50
CA HIS A 1008 -23.34 -12.66 31.41
C HIS A 1008 -22.93 -11.16 31.62
N SER A 1009 -21.79 -10.78 30.97
CA SER A 1009 -21.38 -9.45 30.40
C SER A 1009 -20.83 -8.38 31.38
N ILE A 1010 -19.73 -7.63 31.19
CA ILE A 1010 -19.06 -7.07 30.00
C ILE A 1010 -17.54 -6.93 30.28
N TYR A 1011 -16.77 -8.01 30.23
CA TYR A 1011 -15.39 -7.97 29.72
C TYR A 1011 -15.53 -8.06 28.18
N ASN A 1012 -14.75 -7.28 27.42
CA ASN A 1012 -14.90 -6.97 25.99
C ASN A 1012 -15.98 -5.94 25.63
N ARG A 1013 -15.57 -4.86 24.98
CA ARG A 1013 -16.12 -4.46 23.68
C ARG A 1013 -15.00 -3.78 22.89
N VAL A 1014 -14.17 -4.53 22.17
CA VAL A 1014 -14.38 -4.65 20.71
C VAL A 1014 -15.79 -4.14 20.36
N ILE A 1015 -15.96 -3.16 19.48
CA ILE A 1015 -17.23 -3.13 18.74
C ILE A 1015 -17.19 -4.34 17.80
N THR A 1016 -17.30 -5.53 18.39
CA THR A 1016 -18.13 -6.59 17.84
C THR A 1016 -19.49 -5.94 17.71
N MET A 1017 -20.10 -5.98 16.53
CA MET A 1017 -21.51 -5.66 16.33
C MET A 1017 -22.36 -6.63 17.15
N SER A 1018 -22.40 -6.51 18.48
CA SER A 1018 -23.36 -7.26 19.29
C SER A 1018 -24.58 -6.42 19.59
N GLU A 1019 -24.45 -5.14 20.00
CA GLU A 1019 -25.57 -4.20 19.93
C GLU A 1019 -25.07 -2.77 19.76
N PHE A 1020 -25.35 -2.23 18.58
CA PHE A 1020 -25.30 -0.81 18.26
C PHE A 1020 -26.75 -0.31 18.22
N PRO A 1021 -27.09 0.81 18.89
CA PRO A 1021 -26.21 1.75 19.60
C PRO A 1021 -25.78 1.23 20.98
N PRO A 1022 -24.79 1.88 21.64
CA PRO A 1022 -24.36 1.54 23.00
C PRO A 1022 -25.55 1.28 23.93
N SER A 1023 -25.48 0.24 24.76
CA SER A 1023 -26.62 -0.24 25.55
C SER A 1023 -27.24 0.83 26.45
N ASN A 1024 -26.43 1.77 26.97
CA ASN A 1024 -26.92 2.89 27.77
C ASN A 1024 -27.70 3.96 26.96
N LEU A 1025 -27.55 4.00 25.64
CA LEU A 1025 -28.29 4.91 24.75
C LEU A 1025 -29.60 4.31 24.23
N GLN A 1026 -29.72 2.98 24.15
CA GLN A 1026 -30.88 2.33 23.52
C GLN A 1026 -32.25 2.71 24.11
N PRO A 1027 -32.45 2.74 25.46
CA PRO A 1027 -33.76 3.03 26.03
C PRO A 1027 -34.22 4.44 25.66
N ILE A 1028 -33.30 5.40 25.79
CA ILE A 1028 -33.62 6.79 25.54
C ILE A 1028 -33.78 7.09 24.05
N VAL A 1029 -33.02 6.40 23.18
CA VAL A 1029 -33.20 6.46 21.72
C VAL A 1029 -34.59 5.98 21.31
N ARG A 1030 -35.08 4.86 21.87
CA ARG A 1030 -36.42 4.35 21.56
C ARG A 1030 -37.52 5.24 22.13
N GLU A 1031 -37.37 5.69 23.37
CA GLU A 1031 -38.31 6.61 24.01
C GLU A 1031 -38.44 7.90 23.18
N VAL A 1032 -37.31 8.47 22.80
CA VAL A 1032 -37.24 9.63 21.91
C VAL A 1032 -37.89 9.34 20.56
N PHE A 1033 -37.58 8.20 19.95
CA PHE A 1033 -38.15 7.81 18.66
C PHE A 1033 -39.67 7.70 18.74
N GLU A 1034 -40.22 7.05 19.77
CA GLU A 1034 -41.67 6.91 19.95
C GLU A 1034 -42.33 8.22 20.36
N LEU A 1035 -41.68 9.07 21.16
CA LEU A 1035 -42.17 10.41 21.45
C LEU A 1035 -42.26 11.27 20.17
N LEU A 1036 -41.21 11.25 19.35
CA LEU A 1036 -41.19 11.92 18.04
C LEU A 1036 -42.28 11.34 17.13
N ARG A 1037 -42.40 10.01 17.05
CA ARG A 1037 -43.39 9.33 16.21
C ARG A 1037 -44.84 9.60 16.67
N ALA A 1038 -45.12 9.51 17.97
CA ALA A 1038 -46.43 9.76 18.55
C ALA A 1038 -46.87 11.20 18.37
N LYS A 1039 -45.92 12.15 18.46
CA LYS A 1039 -46.16 13.57 18.17
C LYS A 1039 -46.11 13.92 16.68
N LYS A 1040 -45.74 12.96 15.82
CA LYS A 1040 -45.49 13.15 14.38
C LYS A 1040 -44.47 14.25 14.09
N GLU A 1041 -43.47 14.35 14.94
CA GLU A 1041 -42.38 15.33 14.87
C GLU A 1041 -41.14 14.72 14.25
N THR A 1042 -40.28 15.59 13.71
CA THR A 1042 -39.05 15.18 13.04
C THR A 1042 -37.82 15.84 13.66
N ILE A 1043 -36.67 15.17 13.58
CA ILE A 1043 -35.41 15.58 14.17
C ILE A 1043 -34.31 15.68 13.10
N SER A 1044 -33.51 16.74 13.22
CA SER A 1044 -32.23 16.88 12.52
C SER A 1044 -31.13 17.05 13.55
N VAL A 1045 -29.98 16.42 13.36
CA VAL A 1045 -28.90 16.36 14.37
C VAL A 1045 -27.65 17.06 13.86
N ALA A 1046 -26.97 17.82 14.72
CA ALA A 1046 -25.64 18.36 14.44
C ALA A 1046 -24.69 17.99 15.58
N GLU A 1047 -23.58 17.32 15.25
CA GLU A 1047 -22.67 16.73 16.22
C GLU A 1047 -21.23 17.20 15.99
N THR A 1048 -20.52 17.47 17.08
CA THR A 1048 -19.12 17.87 17.02
C THR A 1048 -18.21 16.97 17.87
N ALA A 1049 -18.60 16.54 19.08
CA ALA A 1049 -17.78 15.64 19.92
C ALA A 1049 -18.50 14.38 20.40
N ALA A 1050 -19.76 14.13 20.00
CA ALA A 1050 -20.33 12.78 19.98
C ALA A 1050 -19.87 11.98 18.74
N GLY A 1051 -19.30 12.66 17.74
CA GLY A 1051 -18.70 12.05 16.56
C GLY A 1051 -19.63 11.20 15.71
N GLY A 1052 -20.88 11.62 15.58
CA GLY A 1052 -21.90 10.94 14.78
C GLY A 1052 -22.67 9.88 15.56
N LEU A 1053 -22.36 9.67 16.86
CA LEU A 1053 -22.98 8.66 17.69
C LEU A 1053 -24.47 8.92 17.91
N ILE A 1054 -24.93 10.17 18.00
CA ILE A 1054 -26.36 10.48 18.20
C ILE A 1054 -27.16 10.14 16.96
N SER A 1055 -26.68 10.56 15.79
CA SER A 1055 -27.26 10.32 14.47
C SER A 1055 -27.31 8.84 14.17
N ALA A 1056 -26.19 8.15 14.34
CA ALA A 1056 -26.12 6.72 14.10
C ALA A 1056 -27.02 5.94 15.09
N SER A 1057 -27.13 6.40 16.35
CA SER A 1057 -28.05 5.79 17.33
C SER A 1057 -29.52 5.98 16.94
N LEU A 1058 -29.95 7.16 16.51
CA LEU A 1058 -31.34 7.38 16.08
C LEU A 1058 -31.67 6.63 14.79
N LEU A 1059 -30.71 6.52 13.86
CA LEU A 1059 -30.86 5.78 12.60
C LEU A 1059 -30.89 4.25 12.79
N SER A 1060 -30.47 3.76 13.95
CA SER A 1060 -30.51 2.33 14.27
C SER A 1060 -31.93 1.78 14.50
N VAL A 1061 -32.93 2.66 14.74
CA VAL A 1061 -34.30 2.26 15.02
C VAL A 1061 -35.09 2.03 13.73
N SER A 1062 -35.76 0.89 13.62
CA SER A 1062 -36.62 0.60 12.45
C SER A 1062 -37.73 1.64 12.34
N GLY A 1063 -37.89 2.22 11.15
CA GLY A 1063 -38.80 3.35 10.93
C GLY A 1063 -38.18 4.73 11.20
N ALA A 1064 -36.86 4.81 11.44
CA ALA A 1064 -36.12 6.08 11.60
C ALA A 1064 -36.42 7.10 10.49
N SER A 1065 -36.70 6.67 9.25
CA SER A 1065 -37.07 7.56 8.14
C SER A 1065 -38.37 8.36 8.37
N ALA A 1066 -39.22 7.96 9.30
CA ALA A 1066 -40.44 8.69 9.65
C ALA A 1066 -40.17 9.90 10.56
N VAL A 1067 -39.06 9.90 11.30
CA VAL A 1067 -38.75 10.94 12.30
C VAL A 1067 -37.38 11.61 12.07
N TYR A 1068 -36.40 10.95 11.47
CA TYR A 1068 -35.05 11.47 11.27
C TYR A 1068 -34.91 12.11 9.87
N LYS A 1069 -34.61 13.41 9.81
CA LYS A 1069 -34.52 14.19 8.56
C LYS A 1069 -33.12 14.36 8.03
N GLY A 1070 -32.11 14.39 8.90
CA GLY A 1070 -30.72 14.57 8.49
C GLY A 1070 -29.77 14.80 9.64
N GLY A 1071 -28.48 14.57 9.39
CA GLY A 1071 -27.41 14.69 10.37
C GLY A 1071 -26.21 15.42 9.79
N LEU A 1072 -25.53 16.23 10.61
CA LEU A 1072 -24.28 16.90 10.28
C LEU A 1072 -23.24 16.57 11.34
N THR A 1073 -22.06 16.11 10.93
CA THR A 1073 -20.91 15.94 11.82
C THR A 1073 -19.88 17.01 11.49
N VAL A 1074 -19.76 18.03 12.34
CA VAL A 1074 -19.16 19.32 11.98
C VAL A 1074 -17.83 19.55 12.73
N TYR A 1075 -16.71 19.18 12.10
CA TYR A 1075 -15.39 19.23 12.74
C TYR A 1075 -14.54 20.43 12.34
N THR A 1076 -14.61 20.85 11.08
CA THR A 1076 -13.74 21.90 10.55
C THR A 1076 -14.42 23.25 10.60
N LEU A 1077 -13.63 24.31 10.53
CA LEU A 1077 -14.14 25.67 10.53
C LEU A 1077 -15.06 25.92 9.32
N GLU A 1078 -14.64 25.46 8.14
CA GLU A 1078 -15.38 25.60 6.89
C GLU A 1078 -16.74 24.89 6.98
N SER A 1079 -16.79 23.71 7.60
CA SER A 1079 -18.05 23.00 7.82
C SER A 1079 -19.00 23.70 8.80
N ARG A 1080 -18.46 24.43 9.79
CA ARG A 1080 -19.26 25.23 10.73
C ARG A 1080 -19.87 26.45 10.06
N ILE A 1081 -19.11 27.11 9.19
CA ILE A 1081 -19.57 28.26 8.41
C ILE A 1081 -20.64 27.79 7.41
N ALA A 1082 -20.35 26.74 6.64
CA ALA A 1082 -21.21 26.29 5.55
C ALA A 1082 -22.51 25.63 6.03
N PHE A 1083 -22.49 24.87 7.14
CA PHE A 1083 -23.62 24.01 7.51
C PHE A 1083 -24.20 24.28 8.90
N ALA A 1084 -23.49 25.00 9.77
CA ALA A 1084 -23.95 25.30 11.13
C ALA A 1084 -24.15 26.80 11.40
N GLY A 1085 -24.06 27.64 10.35
CA GLY A 1085 -24.42 29.06 10.40
C GLY A 1085 -23.42 29.95 11.12
N TRP A 1086 -22.14 29.55 11.22
CA TRP A 1086 -21.12 30.40 11.83
C TRP A 1086 -20.83 31.62 10.96
N THR A 1087 -20.93 32.80 11.58
CA THR A 1087 -20.53 34.08 10.98
C THR A 1087 -19.08 34.44 11.37
N PRO A 1088 -18.40 35.34 10.63
CA PRO A 1088 -17.07 35.83 11.00
C PRO A 1088 -16.98 36.41 12.42
N ALA A 1089 -18.05 37.01 12.94
CA ALA A 1089 -18.09 37.51 14.32
C ALA A 1089 -18.04 36.40 15.40
N HIS A 1090 -18.50 35.19 15.06
CA HIS A 1090 -18.35 34.03 15.94
C HIS A 1090 -16.91 33.55 16.02
N LEU A 1091 -16.09 33.81 14.99
CA LEU A 1091 -14.70 33.39 14.94
C LEU A 1091 -13.78 34.27 15.76
N GLU A 1092 -14.04 35.57 15.77
CA GLU A 1092 -13.24 36.55 16.50
C GLU A 1092 -13.39 36.40 18.03
N ASN A 1093 -14.49 35.80 18.51
CA ASN A 1093 -14.82 35.69 19.94
C ASN A 1093 -14.98 34.24 20.45
N TYR A 1094 -14.47 33.25 19.71
CA TYR A 1094 -14.66 31.84 20.05
C TYR A 1094 -13.74 31.35 21.19
N ASN A 1095 -14.30 31.15 22.39
CA ASN A 1095 -13.58 30.66 23.59
C ASN A 1095 -14.02 29.26 24.08
N GLY A 1096 -14.84 28.52 23.31
CA GLY A 1096 -15.34 27.19 23.68
C GLY A 1096 -16.83 26.99 23.33
N PRO A 1097 -17.40 25.78 23.54
CA PRO A 1097 -18.81 25.51 23.29
C PRO A 1097 -19.69 26.15 24.37
N THR A 1098 -20.00 27.42 24.26
CA THR A 1098 -20.92 28.08 25.19
C THR A 1098 -22.38 27.76 24.82
N PRO A 1099 -23.31 27.75 25.80
CA PRO A 1099 -24.76 27.62 25.56
C PRO A 1099 -25.29 28.52 24.43
N ALA A 1100 -24.82 29.76 24.36
CA ALA A 1100 -25.25 30.73 23.34
C ALA A 1100 -24.88 30.30 21.91
N ILE A 1101 -23.65 29.81 21.70
CA ILE A 1101 -23.16 29.38 20.37
C ILE A 1101 -23.87 28.10 19.93
N VAL A 1102 -24.02 27.14 20.85
CA VAL A 1102 -24.67 25.86 20.54
C VAL A 1102 -26.16 26.03 20.26
N ALA A 1103 -26.81 27.01 20.89
CA ALA A 1103 -28.21 27.36 20.66
C ALA A 1103 -28.45 27.92 19.25
N GLN A 1104 -27.61 28.88 18.82
CA GLN A 1104 -27.70 29.44 17.47
C GLN A 1104 -27.45 28.40 16.38
N MET A 1105 -26.47 27.51 16.58
CA MET A 1105 -26.20 26.41 15.65
C MET A 1105 -27.38 25.45 15.57
N ALA A 1106 -27.98 25.08 16.70
CA ALA A 1106 -29.15 24.20 16.74
C ALA A 1106 -30.35 24.79 15.97
N ASP A 1107 -30.54 26.11 16.07
CA ASP A 1107 -31.57 26.89 15.37
C ASP A 1107 -31.31 26.97 13.86
N HIS A 1108 -30.09 27.34 13.45
CA HIS A 1108 -29.70 27.42 12.05
C HIS A 1108 -29.84 26.07 11.32
N VAL A 1109 -29.41 24.97 11.95
CA VAL A 1109 -29.54 23.62 11.38
C VAL A 1109 -31.01 23.18 11.28
N ARG A 1110 -31.88 23.64 12.19
CA ARG A 1110 -33.33 23.37 12.10
C ARG A 1110 -33.91 24.04 10.85
N HIS A 1111 -33.56 25.29 10.61
CA HIS A 1111 -34.02 26.03 9.43
C HIS A 1111 -33.49 25.45 8.12
N THR A 1112 -32.19 25.12 8.09
CA THR A 1112 -31.52 24.64 6.88
C THR A 1112 -32.02 23.27 6.43
N LEU A 1113 -32.36 22.37 7.37
CA LEU A 1113 -32.79 20.99 7.05
C LEU A 1113 -34.32 20.78 7.04
N GLY A 1114 -35.13 21.84 7.19
CA GLY A 1114 -36.57 21.82 6.88
C GLY A 1114 -37.45 20.92 7.78
N SER A 1115 -37.10 20.70 9.05
CA SER A 1115 -37.91 19.94 10.02
C SER A 1115 -38.97 20.85 10.68
N THR A 1116 -40.26 20.67 10.39
CA THR A 1116 -41.37 21.44 10.99
C THR A 1116 -42.27 20.55 11.87
N TYR A 1117 -42.75 21.14 12.98
CA TYR A 1117 -43.48 20.60 14.14
C TYR A 1117 -42.60 20.06 15.28
N THR A 1118 -42.92 20.51 16.50
CA THR A 1118 -41.97 21.06 17.46
C THR A 1118 -42.09 20.51 18.88
N ARG A 1119 -41.05 19.81 19.34
CA ARG A 1119 -40.34 19.97 20.62
C ARG A 1119 -39.08 19.09 20.55
N ASN A 1120 -38.18 19.47 19.65
CA ASN A 1120 -36.85 18.91 19.38
C ASN A 1120 -35.93 18.83 20.54
N ILE A 1121 -34.79 18.24 20.21
CA ILE A 1121 -33.62 18.05 20.99
C ILE A 1121 -32.43 17.82 20.05
N LYS A 1122 -31.34 18.54 20.28
CA LYS A 1122 -30.05 18.25 19.69
C LYS A 1122 -29.01 18.37 20.80
N ALA A 1123 -27.82 17.90 20.51
CA ALA A 1123 -26.71 18.17 21.38
C ALA A 1123 -25.46 18.29 20.59
N MET A 1124 -24.79 19.36 20.92
CA MET A 1124 -23.52 19.71 20.40
C MET A 1124 -22.48 19.47 21.47
N LEU A 1125 -21.24 19.29 21.05
CA LEU A 1125 -20.27 18.60 21.87
C LEU A 1125 -18.86 19.09 21.56
N MET A 1126 -18.19 19.85 22.43
CA MET A 1126 -16.78 20.19 22.19
C MET A 1126 -15.97 19.99 23.45
N ILE A 1127 -14.86 19.27 23.33
CA ILE A 1127 -14.03 18.96 24.49
C ILE A 1127 -13.11 20.14 24.77
N HIS A 1128 -13.33 20.74 25.93
CA HIS A 1128 -12.27 21.20 26.81
C HIS A 1128 -12.42 20.37 28.10
N ARG A 1129 -11.41 19.57 28.50
CA ARG A 1129 -11.36 18.85 29.80
C ARG A 1129 -12.70 18.24 30.30
N GLY A 1130 -13.34 17.36 29.52
CA GLY A 1130 -14.57 16.68 29.96
C GLY A 1130 -15.85 17.53 29.98
N TYR A 1131 -15.84 18.77 29.49
CA TYR A 1131 -17.02 19.67 29.43
C TYR A 1131 -17.66 19.73 28.03
N VAL A 1132 -18.95 20.05 27.97
CA VAL A 1132 -19.75 20.37 26.77
C VAL A 1132 -20.97 21.25 27.09
N ALA A 1133 -21.42 22.11 26.16
CA ALA A 1133 -22.82 22.57 26.09
C ALA A 1133 -23.64 21.86 24.97
N VAL A 1134 -24.79 21.29 25.34
CA VAL A 1134 -25.77 20.67 24.44
C VAL A 1134 -27.00 21.58 24.26
N ALA A 1135 -27.66 21.55 23.08
CA ALA A 1135 -28.74 22.49 22.80
C ALA A 1135 -29.82 21.99 21.83
N VAL A 1136 -31.02 22.47 22.08
CA VAL A 1136 -32.26 21.86 21.66
C VAL A 1136 -33.20 22.96 21.15
N SER A 1137 -33.24 23.20 19.85
CA SER A 1137 -33.92 24.38 19.29
C SER A 1137 -35.31 24.13 18.69
N THR A 1138 -36.39 24.56 19.37
CA THR A 1138 -37.82 24.44 19.00
C THR A 1138 -38.41 25.72 18.45
N ALA A 1139 -39.52 25.66 17.72
CA ALA A 1139 -40.20 26.90 17.33
C ALA A 1139 -40.78 27.66 18.53
N HIS A 1140 -40.73 27.10 19.75
CA HIS A 1140 -41.10 27.76 21.00
C HIS A 1140 -39.88 28.24 21.81
N GLY A 1141 -38.65 28.06 21.31
CA GLY A 1141 -37.42 28.44 22.00
C GLY A 1141 -36.36 27.33 22.02
N THR A 1142 -35.15 27.70 22.43
CA THR A 1142 -33.98 26.80 22.46
C THR A 1142 -33.57 26.50 23.89
N TYR A 1143 -33.52 25.23 24.25
CA TYR A 1143 -33.12 24.74 25.55
C TYR A 1143 -31.65 24.34 25.52
N THR A 1144 -30.90 24.63 26.57
CA THR A 1144 -29.47 24.31 26.64
C THR A 1144 -29.14 23.61 27.95
N ARG A 1145 -28.08 22.80 27.94
CA ARG A 1145 -27.55 22.16 29.15
C ARG A 1145 -26.04 22.06 29.03
N GLU A 1146 -25.35 22.42 30.10
CA GLU A 1146 -23.92 22.17 30.22
C GLU A 1146 -23.69 20.83 30.91
N VAL A 1147 -22.72 20.07 30.46
CA VAL A 1147 -22.36 18.76 30.99
C VAL A 1147 -20.87 18.72 31.20
N GLU A 1148 -20.47 18.48 32.44
CA GLU A 1148 -19.08 18.26 32.81
C GLU A 1148 -18.92 16.85 33.38
N THR A 1149 -18.04 16.08 32.77
CA THR A 1149 -17.82 14.66 33.10
C THR A 1149 -16.65 14.47 34.05
N GLY A 1150 -15.78 15.48 34.22
CA GLY A 1150 -14.54 15.40 34.99
C GLY A 1150 -13.57 14.30 34.52
N SER A 1151 -13.83 13.71 33.35
CA SER A 1151 -13.09 12.56 32.82
C SER A 1151 -12.28 12.97 31.61
N ASP A 1152 -11.03 12.50 31.55
CA ASP A 1152 -10.19 12.62 30.36
C ASP A 1152 -10.42 11.46 29.36
N ASP A 1153 -11.32 10.51 29.67
CA ASP A 1153 -11.68 9.39 28.80
C ASP A 1153 -12.62 9.85 27.69
N ARG A 1154 -12.05 10.04 26.50
CA ARG A 1154 -12.77 10.48 25.30
C ARG A 1154 -13.92 9.55 24.90
N GLN A 1155 -13.78 8.22 25.02
CA GLN A 1155 -14.83 7.29 24.58
C GLN A 1155 -16.01 7.30 25.55
N LYS A 1156 -15.71 7.27 26.85
CA LYS A 1156 -16.72 7.41 27.89
C LYS A 1156 -17.44 8.74 27.77
N ASN A 1157 -16.70 9.82 27.53
CA ASN A 1157 -17.25 11.14 27.31
C ASN A 1157 -18.18 11.18 26.10
N MET A 1158 -17.77 10.68 24.92
CA MET A 1158 -18.64 10.62 23.74
C MET A 1158 -20.00 9.98 24.02
N VAL A 1159 -20.00 8.88 24.77
CA VAL A 1159 -21.21 8.14 25.14
C VAL A 1159 -22.05 8.92 26.16
N THR A 1160 -21.43 9.42 27.25
CA THR A 1160 -22.11 10.23 28.28
C THR A 1160 -22.74 11.47 27.66
N PHE A 1161 -22.02 12.13 26.78
CA PHE A 1161 -22.50 13.33 26.17
C PHE A 1161 -23.66 13.04 25.21
N ALA A 1162 -23.56 11.99 24.38
CA ALA A 1162 -24.69 11.52 23.55
C ALA A 1162 -25.91 11.12 24.40
N GLU A 1163 -25.72 10.62 25.61
CA GLU A 1163 -26.81 10.30 26.53
C GLU A 1163 -27.48 11.56 27.07
N GLU A 1164 -26.70 12.53 27.57
CA GLU A 1164 -27.24 13.80 28.08
C GLU A 1164 -27.94 14.62 27.00
N SER A 1165 -27.45 14.49 25.77
CA SER A 1165 -28.13 14.94 24.56
C SER A 1165 -29.54 14.39 24.47
N LEU A 1166 -29.64 13.07 24.54
CA LEU A 1166 -30.87 12.32 24.40
C LEU A 1166 -31.81 12.51 25.62
N LYS A 1167 -31.29 12.94 26.78
CA LYS A 1167 -32.07 13.27 27.99
C LYS A 1167 -32.68 14.64 27.95
N LEU A 1168 -31.85 15.65 27.65
CA LEU A 1168 -32.38 16.94 27.26
C LEU A 1168 -33.33 16.76 26.08
N LEU A 1169 -33.21 15.62 25.36
CA LEU A 1169 -34.22 15.16 24.40
C LEU A 1169 -35.54 14.97 25.08
N ARG A 1170 -35.86 13.74 25.39
CA ARG A 1170 -37.05 13.38 26.12
C ARG A 1170 -37.65 14.49 27.02
N ASP A 1171 -36.86 15.17 27.87
CA ASP A 1171 -37.29 16.30 28.71
C ASP A 1171 -38.04 17.44 27.96
N VAL A 1172 -37.57 17.93 26.80
CA VAL A 1172 -38.31 18.96 26.03
C VAL A 1172 -39.53 18.35 25.34
N LEU A 1173 -39.44 17.12 24.82
CA LEU A 1173 -40.58 16.41 24.20
C LEU A 1173 -41.73 16.22 25.20
N VAL A 1174 -41.42 15.91 26.46
CA VAL A 1174 -42.41 15.71 27.54
C VAL A 1174 -42.73 16.98 28.34
N GLY A 1175 -42.12 18.13 28.00
CA GLY A 1175 -42.40 19.42 28.62
C GLY A 1175 -41.84 19.59 30.05
N LYS A 1176 -40.76 18.88 30.39
CA LYS A 1176 -40.07 18.94 31.69
C LYS A 1176 -38.78 19.78 31.68
N ALA A 1177 -38.40 20.35 30.54
CA ALA A 1177 -37.23 21.23 30.42
C ALA A 1177 -37.61 22.70 30.64
N ASN A 1178 -36.80 23.41 31.42
CA ASN A 1178 -36.89 24.87 31.57
C ASN A 1178 -36.06 25.55 30.46
N LEU A 1179 -36.61 26.63 29.88
CA LEU A 1179 -35.98 27.41 28.80
C LEU A 1179 -34.65 28.03 29.21
#